data_AF-A0A6J0IAE6-F1
#
_entry.id   AF-A0A6J0IAE6-F1
#
_cell.length_a   1.000
_cell.length_b   1.000
_cell.length_c   1.000
_cell.angle_alpha   90.00
_cell.angle_beta   90.00
_cell.angle_gamma   90.00
#
_symmetry.space_group_name_H-M   'P 1'
#
loop_
_entity.id
_entity.type
_entity.pdbx_description
1 polymer ?
#
loop_
_entity_poly.entity_id
_entity_poly.type
_entity_poly.pdbx_seq_one_letter_code
_entity_poly.pdbx_strand_id
1 'polypeptide(L)'
;MLMNYSDFPSSPESLKCAVNGALKWVQNEFQTTGENVTVDAIFHTFASSLYVSQGCRTSTCEGVELIKTIYDSGTLGCAVIGPACTYATYQMVSLDTVLSLPLISVGSFGLSCDYKENLTRLLTPARKVNEFFSYFWRDSQLPFKTTTWESVYIYKRTETSEACFWYMNALDAGITEFSEKLKFKDILRTPEQLKRTVKNPNRKSNVIIMCGSPEDVRTDLETEKVDNDIVIILIDLFNNTYFRKNSSADYMQNVLVLTLSPANYSNNTVIRDYTECEDNTLMEDDFLVGYSNAVLLFGHTLKKFIVSQSPVSPLSLINEFRDTTFEGLLGPVTLDEYGDIDTNLTLLYTSPTAKHFKPLLYFNTHNNETNKATNSPDFIWKNHKLPSDTPGTGPHVLTIAVFTLTGIVILVLIISLVILRKYRRDNERRWKKWSHIPPEEILPLETSETSHVSLKIDEDKRRDTTQRLRQGKYDKKVVILKDLKNSDGNFSEKQKMELNKLLQVDYYNLTKFYGTVKIDTMIFGVIEYCERGSLRDVLNDKISYPDVTFMDWEFKISVMYDIAKGMSYLHSSKTEVHGRLKSTNCVVDNRMVVKITDFGCNSILPPRKDLWTAPEHLRHADVSQKGDVYSYGIIAQEIILRRETFYTGHCRDNREKLYRVESGKGVKPFRPDLTLETVGERQVELYTLVKSCWEEDPEKRPDFKKIESTLAKIFSNLHGQTNESYMDTLIRRLQLYSRNLEHLVEERTELYKAERDRADRLNFMLLPRPVVKSLKETGLVEPELFEEVTIYFSDIVGFTTLCKYSTPMEVVDMLNDIYKNFDHILDHHDVYKVISSSLFFS
;
A
#
# COMPACT_ATOMS: atom_id res chain seq x y z
N MET A 1 -58.54 12.84 -17.33
CA MET A 1 -57.55 13.74 -16.70
C MET A 1 -56.50 14.14 -17.72
N LEU A 2 -56.34 15.44 -17.92
CA LEU A 2 -55.40 16.02 -18.88
C LEU A 2 -54.31 16.76 -18.13
N MET A 3 -53.06 16.63 -18.59
CA MET A 3 -51.94 17.37 -18.05
C MET A 3 -51.49 18.42 -19.05
N ASN A 4 -51.31 19.65 -18.58
CA ASN A 4 -50.66 20.70 -19.36
C ASN A 4 -49.14 20.61 -19.07
N TYR A 5 -48.43 19.84 -19.89
CA TYR A 5 -47.02 19.54 -19.65
C TYR A 5 -46.23 19.60 -20.97
N SER A 6 -45.07 20.24 -20.92
CA SER A 6 -44.25 20.55 -22.10
C SER A 6 -43.71 19.34 -22.84
N ASP A 7 -43.59 18.20 -22.15
CA ASP A 7 -43.02 16.98 -22.74
C ASP A 7 -44.06 16.16 -23.53
N PHE A 8 -45.35 16.53 -23.47
CA PHE A 8 -46.37 15.93 -24.34
C PHE A 8 -46.56 16.80 -25.58
N PRO A 9 -46.45 16.21 -26.79
CA PRO A 9 -46.51 16.97 -28.05
C PRO A 9 -47.89 17.61 -28.30
N SER A 10 -48.94 17.06 -27.69
CA SER A 10 -50.33 17.46 -27.91
C SER A 10 -50.90 18.39 -26.84
N SER A 11 -51.62 19.43 -27.29
CA SER A 11 -52.32 20.36 -26.40
C SER A 11 -53.53 19.69 -25.72
N PRO A 12 -53.97 20.20 -24.56
CA PRO A 12 -55.21 19.74 -23.92
C PRO A 12 -56.44 19.84 -24.83
N GLU A 13 -56.48 20.82 -25.74
CA GLU A 13 -57.54 20.98 -26.74
C GLU A 13 -57.54 19.84 -27.75
N SER A 14 -56.37 19.46 -28.28
CA SER A 14 -56.24 18.34 -29.22
C SER A 14 -56.62 17.01 -28.55
N LEU A 15 -56.23 16.82 -27.28
CA LEU A 15 -56.62 15.64 -26.50
C LEU A 15 -58.14 15.58 -26.25
N LYS A 16 -58.78 16.70 -25.91
CA LYS A 16 -60.25 16.78 -25.80
C LYS A 16 -60.93 16.41 -27.11
N CYS A 17 -60.39 16.92 -28.22
CA CYS A 17 -60.92 16.64 -29.55
C CYS A 17 -60.84 15.13 -29.88
N ALA A 18 -59.69 14.50 -29.62
CA ALA A 18 -59.49 13.06 -29.81
C ALA A 18 -60.47 12.21 -28.99
N VAL A 19 -60.61 12.53 -27.69
CA VAL A 19 -61.55 11.83 -26.79
C VAL A 19 -63.00 12.01 -27.25
N ASN A 20 -63.41 13.22 -27.64
CA ASN A 20 -64.76 13.48 -28.13
C ASN A 20 -65.07 12.75 -29.44
N GLY A 21 -64.10 12.64 -30.35
CA GLY A 21 -64.24 11.85 -31.57
C GLY A 21 -64.45 10.36 -31.27
N ALA A 22 -63.66 9.80 -30.35
CA ALA A 22 -63.81 8.42 -29.92
C ALA A 22 -65.14 8.18 -29.17
N LEU A 23 -65.63 9.14 -28.38
CA LEU A 23 -66.95 9.05 -27.73
C LEU A 23 -68.08 8.96 -28.74
N LYS A 24 -68.07 9.81 -29.79
CA LYS A 24 -69.07 9.75 -30.87
C LYS A 24 -69.07 8.40 -31.56
N TRP A 25 -67.90 7.81 -31.78
CA TRP A 25 -67.79 6.45 -32.31
C TRP A 25 -68.50 5.46 -31.40
N VAL A 26 -68.14 5.41 -30.11
CA VAL A 26 -68.75 4.49 -29.14
C VAL A 26 -70.28 4.68 -29.05
N GLN A 27 -70.75 5.93 -29.01
CA GLN A 27 -72.18 6.25 -28.99
C GLN A 27 -72.90 5.76 -30.26
N ASN A 28 -72.31 5.97 -31.44
CA ASN A 28 -72.89 5.49 -32.69
C ASN A 28 -72.90 3.95 -32.73
N GLU A 29 -71.85 3.29 -32.25
CA GLU A 29 -71.82 1.83 -32.15
C GLU A 29 -73.00 1.32 -31.29
N PHE A 30 -73.22 1.89 -30.11
CA PHE A 30 -74.35 1.49 -29.25
C PHE A 30 -75.72 1.78 -29.88
N GLN A 31 -75.87 2.92 -30.55
CA GLN A 31 -77.09 3.26 -31.30
C GLN A 31 -77.38 2.25 -32.42
N THR A 32 -76.36 1.85 -33.18
CA THR A 32 -76.53 0.84 -34.25
C THR A 32 -76.92 -0.53 -33.70
N THR A 33 -76.50 -0.88 -32.48
CA THR A 33 -76.89 -2.12 -31.80
C THR A 33 -78.26 -2.05 -31.11
N GLY A 34 -78.90 -0.88 -31.07
CA GLY A 34 -80.20 -0.68 -30.42
C GLY A 34 -80.14 -0.59 -28.89
N GLU A 35 -78.95 -0.39 -28.32
CA GLU A 35 -78.72 -0.30 -26.88
C GLU A 35 -78.90 1.15 -26.40
N ASN A 36 -79.70 1.37 -25.36
CA ASN A 36 -79.95 2.71 -24.82
C ASN A 36 -78.90 3.09 -23.76
N VAL A 37 -77.67 3.36 -24.20
CA VAL A 37 -76.53 3.64 -23.32
C VAL A 37 -75.87 4.96 -23.70
N THR A 38 -75.72 5.85 -22.73
CA THR A 38 -75.04 7.14 -22.88
C THR A 38 -73.66 7.08 -22.24
N VAL A 39 -72.61 7.36 -23.04
CA VAL A 39 -71.23 7.43 -22.57
C VAL A 39 -70.75 8.87 -22.74
N ASP A 40 -70.33 9.49 -21.64
CA ASP A 40 -69.84 10.87 -21.60
C ASP A 40 -68.47 10.94 -20.91
N ALA A 41 -67.68 11.96 -21.22
CA ALA A 41 -66.42 12.23 -20.52
C ALA A 41 -66.40 13.63 -19.89
N ILE A 42 -65.86 13.72 -18.68
CA ILE A 42 -65.62 14.96 -17.98
C ILE A 42 -64.11 15.25 -17.98
N PHE A 43 -63.74 16.43 -18.45
CA PHE A 43 -62.35 16.82 -18.59
C PHE A 43 -61.88 17.65 -17.39
N HIS A 44 -60.89 17.12 -16.68
CA HIS A 44 -60.19 17.86 -15.63
C HIS A 44 -58.74 18.06 -16.02
N THR A 45 -58.25 19.30 -15.86
CA THR A 45 -56.87 19.69 -16.08
C THR A 45 -56.20 20.01 -14.75
N PHE A 46 -54.99 19.52 -14.54
CA PHE A 46 -54.15 19.92 -13.41
C PHE A 46 -52.70 20.09 -13.86
N ALA A 47 -51.93 20.88 -13.13
CA ALA A 47 -50.56 21.24 -13.49
C ALA A 47 -49.56 20.48 -12.60
N SER A 48 -48.63 19.75 -13.21
CA SER A 48 -47.52 19.18 -12.45
C SER A 48 -46.39 20.19 -12.31
N SER A 49 -46.48 21.16 -11.39
CA SER A 49 -45.33 22.04 -11.11
C SER A 49 -44.11 21.20 -10.66
N LEU A 50 -42.96 21.37 -11.32
CA LEU A 50 -41.76 20.53 -11.17
C LEU A 50 -40.76 21.13 -10.15
N TYR A 51 -40.45 20.34 -9.11
CA TYR A 51 -39.24 20.25 -8.26
C TYR A 51 -38.48 21.51 -7.82
N VAL A 52 -38.75 22.02 -6.60
CA VAL A 52 -37.71 22.63 -5.74
C VAL A 52 -37.98 22.35 -4.25
N SER A 53 -37.03 21.66 -3.62
CA SER A 53 -36.65 21.65 -2.20
C SER A 53 -37.66 21.28 -1.08
N GLN A 54 -37.25 20.26 -0.30
CA GLN A 54 -37.38 20.14 1.17
C GLN A 54 -38.80 20.11 1.78
N GLY A 55 -39.31 18.89 1.98
CA GLY A 55 -40.29 18.58 3.03
C GLY A 55 -41.77 18.72 2.63
N CYS A 56 -42.30 17.73 1.92
CA CYS A 56 -43.71 17.56 1.52
C CYS A 56 -44.44 18.80 0.95
N ARG A 57 -44.41 18.96 -0.38
CA ARG A 57 -45.43 19.63 -1.23
C ARG A 57 -45.03 19.42 -2.70
N THR A 58 -45.60 18.41 -3.35
CA THR A 58 -45.40 18.07 -4.77
C THR A 58 -46.75 18.00 -5.48
N SER A 59 -46.77 18.32 -6.78
CA SER A 59 -47.94 18.27 -7.67
C SER A 59 -48.57 16.87 -7.87
N THR A 60 -47.94 15.83 -7.29
CA THR A 60 -48.50 14.48 -7.17
C THR A 60 -49.66 14.39 -6.17
N CYS A 61 -49.73 15.30 -5.18
CA CYS A 61 -50.86 15.41 -4.27
C CYS A 61 -52.08 16.02 -4.95
N GLU A 62 -51.89 16.96 -5.88
CA GLU A 62 -52.99 17.65 -6.58
C GLU A 62 -53.84 16.67 -7.40
N GLY A 63 -53.23 15.71 -8.08
CA GLY A 63 -53.97 14.70 -8.83
C GLY A 63 -54.81 13.79 -7.91
N VAL A 64 -54.22 13.33 -6.79
CA VAL A 64 -54.94 12.50 -5.80
C VAL A 64 -56.05 13.30 -5.10
N GLU A 65 -55.77 14.56 -4.75
CA GLU A 65 -56.72 15.49 -4.13
C GLU A 65 -57.85 15.87 -5.09
N LEU A 66 -57.55 16.06 -6.37
CA LEU A 66 -58.54 16.28 -7.42
C LEU A 66 -59.46 15.06 -7.56
N ILE A 67 -58.91 13.85 -7.62
CA ILE A 67 -59.72 12.62 -7.65
C ILE A 67 -60.59 12.51 -6.38
N LYS A 68 -60.04 12.76 -5.19
CA LYS A 68 -60.80 12.77 -3.93
C LYS A 68 -61.93 13.79 -3.96
N THR A 69 -61.64 15.01 -4.43
CA THR A 69 -62.65 16.08 -4.55
C THR A 69 -63.77 15.68 -5.51
N ILE A 70 -63.44 15.08 -6.65
CA ILE A 70 -64.41 14.61 -7.66
C ILE A 70 -65.24 13.43 -7.12
N TYR A 71 -64.61 12.56 -6.32
CA TYR A 71 -65.28 11.45 -5.63
C TYR A 71 -66.27 11.98 -4.59
N ASP A 72 -65.82 12.90 -3.73
CA ASP A 72 -66.63 13.52 -2.67
C ASP A 72 -67.77 14.37 -3.25
N SER A 73 -67.59 14.97 -4.43
CA SER A 73 -68.66 15.68 -5.15
C SER A 73 -69.64 14.77 -5.88
N GLY A 74 -69.42 13.45 -5.91
CA GLY A 74 -70.28 12.48 -6.57
C GLY A 74 -70.30 12.57 -8.10
N THR A 75 -69.32 13.25 -8.70
CA THR A 75 -69.22 13.46 -10.16
C THR A 75 -68.21 12.53 -10.84
N LEU A 76 -67.65 11.59 -10.08
CA LEU A 76 -66.68 10.64 -10.60
C LEU A 76 -67.34 9.59 -11.49
N GLY A 77 -66.81 9.41 -12.70
CA GLY A 77 -67.27 8.40 -13.66
C GLY A 77 -66.79 6.98 -13.33
N CYS A 78 -67.16 6.02 -14.20
CA CYS A 78 -66.84 4.59 -14.02
C CYS A 78 -65.38 4.21 -14.28
N ALA A 79 -64.62 5.06 -14.99
CA ALA A 79 -63.21 4.86 -15.27
C ALA A 79 -62.50 6.21 -15.35
N VAL A 80 -61.20 6.20 -15.11
CA VAL A 80 -60.36 7.39 -15.15
C VAL A 80 -59.34 7.23 -16.27
N ILE A 81 -59.36 8.14 -17.25
CA ILE A 81 -58.37 8.17 -18.34
C ILE A 81 -57.28 9.20 -18.00
N GLY A 82 -56.01 8.81 -18.04
CA GLY A 82 -54.86 9.62 -17.59
C GLY A 82 -54.68 9.62 -16.06
N PRO A 83 -53.66 10.32 -15.52
CA PRO A 83 -52.66 11.11 -16.24
C PRO A 83 -51.64 10.24 -16.98
N ALA A 84 -50.89 10.86 -17.88
CA ALA A 84 -49.77 10.23 -18.58
C ALA A 84 -48.48 10.19 -17.72
N CYS A 85 -48.38 11.05 -16.70
CA CYS A 85 -47.20 11.13 -15.85
C CYS A 85 -47.13 9.98 -14.84
N THR A 86 -46.00 9.27 -14.86
CA THR A 86 -45.70 8.11 -14.02
C THR A 86 -45.76 8.43 -12.53
N TYR A 87 -45.21 9.58 -12.10
CA TYR A 87 -45.22 9.95 -10.68
C TYR A 87 -46.65 10.18 -10.15
N ALA A 88 -47.51 10.81 -10.95
CA ALA A 88 -48.89 11.05 -10.58
C ALA A 88 -49.68 9.73 -10.56
N THR A 89 -49.56 8.92 -11.62
CA THR A 89 -50.22 7.61 -11.73
C THR A 89 -49.82 6.69 -10.58
N TYR A 90 -48.52 6.57 -10.29
CA TYR A 90 -48.01 5.69 -9.23
C TYR A 90 -48.67 5.99 -7.87
N GLN A 91 -48.85 7.25 -7.51
CA GLN A 91 -49.51 7.64 -6.26
C GLN A 91 -51.00 7.30 -6.26
N MET A 92 -51.68 7.48 -7.40
CA MET A 92 -53.10 7.14 -7.56
C MET A 92 -53.37 5.63 -7.44
N VAL A 93 -52.42 4.79 -7.84
CA VAL A 93 -52.58 3.32 -7.83
C VAL A 93 -51.91 2.62 -6.65
N SER A 94 -51.04 3.31 -5.89
CA SER A 94 -50.27 2.70 -4.80
C SER A 94 -50.71 3.10 -3.40
N LEU A 95 -51.34 4.27 -3.24
CA LEU A 95 -52.01 4.59 -1.99
C LEU A 95 -53.38 3.91 -2.04
N ASP A 96 -53.73 3.07 -1.06
CA ASP A 96 -55.05 2.46 -0.86
C ASP A 96 -56.20 3.49 -0.66
N THR A 97 -56.02 4.73 -1.12
CA THR A 97 -56.68 5.90 -0.57
C THR A 97 -57.72 6.55 -1.46
N VAL A 98 -58.13 5.99 -2.62
CA VAL A 98 -59.32 6.58 -3.26
C VAL A 98 -60.25 5.63 -4.01
N LEU A 99 -59.82 4.74 -4.91
CA LEU A 99 -60.78 4.11 -5.84
C LEU A 99 -60.42 2.70 -6.29
N SER A 100 -61.35 1.77 -6.09
CA SER A 100 -61.39 0.48 -6.80
C SER A 100 -61.88 0.64 -8.25
N LEU A 101 -61.43 1.68 -8.97
CA LEU A 101 -61.85 1.94 -10.35
C LEU A 101 -60.71 1.73 -11.34
N PRO A 102 -61.02 1.33 -12.59
CA PRO A 102 -60.02 1.23 -13.66
C PRO A 102 -59.40 2.60 -13.98
N LEU A 103 -58.07 2.65 -13.97
CA LEU A 103 -57.24 3.78 -14.40
C LEU A 103 -56.55 3.41 -15.72
N ILE A 104 -56.91 4.10 -16.81
CA ILE A 104 -56.36 3.87 -18.14
C ILE A 104 -55.38 5.00 -18.47
N SER A 105 -54.08 4.74 -18.38
CA SER A 105 -53.04 5.73 -18.63
C SER A 105 -52.45 5.61 -20.03
N VAL A 106 -52.26 6.75 -20.68
CA VAL A 106 -51.57 6.88 -21.97
C VAL A 106 -50.15 7.37 -21.69
N GLY A 107 -49.37 6.52 -21.00
CA GLY A 107 -48.05 6.86 -20.45
C GLY A 107 -47.69 5.95 -19.28
N SER A 108 -47.20 6.54 -18.18
CA SER A 108 -46.82 5.80 -16.96
C SER A 108 -45.75 4.74 -17.20
N PHE A 109 -44.69 5.17 -17.88
CA PHE A 109 -43.65 4.30 -18.42
C PHE A 109 -42.79 3.60 -17.36
N GLY A 110 -42.70 4.15 -16.13
CA GLY A 110 -41.80 3.64 -15.11
C GLY A 110 -42.18 2.29 -14.51
N LEU A 111 -41.16 1.53 -14.09
CA LEU A 111 -41.29 0.20 -13.46
C LEU A 111 -42.12 0.20 -12.18
N SER A 112 -42.25 1.34 -11.50
CA SER A 112 -43.07 1.48 -10.29
C SER A 112 -44.57 1.25 -10.54
N CYS A 113 -45.00 1.41 -11.80
CA CYS A 113 -46.38 1.21 -12.23
C CYS A 113 -46.64 -0.20 -12.77
N ASP A 114 -45.62 -1.07 -12.81
CA ASP A 114 -45.81 -2.45 -13.27
C ASP A 114 -46.68 -3.25 -12.28
N TYR A 115 -47.48 -4.16 -12.83
CA TYR A 115 -48.30 -5.11 -12.07
C TYR A 115 -49.37 -4.48 -11.15
N LYS A 116 -49.75 -3.23 -11.40
CA LYS A 116 -50.79 -2.54 -10.61
C LYS A 116 -52.18 -2.95 -11.08
N GLU A 117 -52.96 -3.60 -10.21
CA GLU A 117 -54.24 -4.23 -10.55
C GLU A 117 -55.27 -3.30 -11.20
N ASN A 118 -55.34 -2.04 -10.79
CA ASN A 118 -56.29 -1.06 -11.33
C ASN A 118 -55.71 -0.22 -12.48
N LEU A 119 -54.50 -0.50 -12.96
CA LEU A 119 -53.83 0.28 -14.01
C LEU A 119 -53.79 -0.48 -15.34
N THR A 120 -54.14 0.23 -16.41
CA THR A 120 -53.97 -0.19 -17.80
C THR A 120 -53.11 0.85 -18.52
N ARG A 121 -52.12 0.44 -19.32
CA ARG A 121 -51.21 1.34 -20.03
C ARG A 121 -51.30 1.13 -21.54
N LEU A 122 -51.65 2.19 -22.26
CA LEU A 122 -51.87 2.17 -23.72
C LEU A 122 -50.69 2.67 -24.55
N LEU A 123 -49.58 3.00 -23.91
CA LEU A 123 -48.28 3.21 -24.57
C LEU A 123 -47.25 2.27 -23.96
N THR A 124 -46.26 1.88 -24.77
CA THR A 124 -45.26 0.86 -24.42
C THR A 124 -44.53 1.23 -23.11
N PRO A 125 -44.69 0.45 -22.01
CA PRO A 125 -44.00 0.75 -20.76
C PRO A 125 -42.53 0.31 -20.81
N ALA A 126 -41.71 0.81 -19.88
CA ALA A 126 -40.29 0.51 -19.83
C ALA A 126 -39.99 -0.99 -19.64
N ARG A 127 -40.93 -1.74 -19.03
CA ARG A 127 -40.86 -3.20 -18.91
C ARG A 127 -40.71 -3.88 -20.27
N LYS A 128 -41.58 -3.56 -21.24
CA LYS A 128 -41.55 -4.17 -22.59
C LYS A 128 -40.29 -3.78 -23.38
N VAL A 129 -39.81 -2.54 -23.21
CA VAL A 129 -38.52 -2.09 -23.79
C VAL A 129 -37.36 -2.89 -23.19
N ASN A 130 -37.38 -3.12 -21.88
CA ASN A 130 -36.35 -3.89 -21.20
C ASN A 130 -36.39 -5.39 -21.56
N GLU A 131 -37.57 -5.97 -21.77
CA GLU A 131 -37.75 -7.31 -22.33
C GLU A 131 -37.08 -7.41 -23.70
N PHE A 132 -37.33 -6.47 -24.61
CA PHE A 132 -36.63 -6.41 -25.90
C PHE A 132 -35.10 -6.48 -25.75
N PHE A 133 -34.51 -5.62 -24.91
CA PHE A 133 -33.06 -5.62 -24.69
C PHE A 133 -32.57 -6.93 -24.09
N SER A 134 -33.32 -7.52 -23.15
CA SER A 134 -33.01 -8.81 -22.51
C SER A 134 -32.92 -9.95 -23.53
N TYR A 135 -33.90 -10.05 -24.43
CA TYR A 135 -33.92 -11.07 -25.49
C TYR A 135 -32.89 -10.79 -26.57
N PHE A 136 -32.79 -9.55 -27.05
CA PHE A 136 -31.83 -9.16 -28.09
C PHE A 136 -30.37 -9.36 -27.66
N TRP A 137 -30.03 -9.12 -26.39
CA TRP A 137 -28.68 -9.37 -25.87
C TRP A 137 -28.29 -10.85 -25.93
N ARG A 138 -29.22 -11.75 -25.58
CA ARG A 138 -28.98 -13.20 -25.53
C ARG A 138 -29.04 -13.88 -26.88
N ASP A 139 -29.77 -13.31 -27.83
CA ASP A 139 -29.93 -13.94 -29.13
C ASP A 139 -28.61 -13.88 -29.92
N SER A 140 -27.98 -15.04 -30.11
CA SER A 140 -26.79 -15.24 -30.94
C SER A 140 -27.09 -16.04 -32.21
N GLN A 141 -28.37 -16.31 -32.50
CA GLN A 141 -28.83 -17.07 -33.66
C GLN A 141 -29.19 -16.18 -34.86
N LEU A 142 -29.26 -14.86 -34.65
CA LEU A 142 -29.49 -13.90 -35.72
C LEU A 142 -28.32 -13.90 -36.73
N PRO A 143 -28.59 -13.83 -38.05
CA PRO A 143 -27.55 -13.94 -39.08
C PRO A 143 -26.50 -12.82 -39.01
N PHE A 144 -26.90 -11.67 -38.47
CA PHE A 144 -26.09 -10.47 -38.32
C PHE A 144 -25.56 -10.22 -36.90
N LYS A 145 -25.98 -11.02 -35.90
CA LYS A 145 -25.49 -10.95 -34.50
C LYS A 145 -25.09 -12.35 -34.04
N THR A 146 -23.80 -12.66 -34.16
CA THR A 146 -23.27 -14.02 -33.91
C THR A 146 -22.75 -14.25 -32.49
N THR A 147 -22.86 -13.26 -31.61
CA THR A 147 -22.37 -13.33 -30.23
C THR A 147 -23.45 -12.87 -29.26
N THR A 148 -23.46 -13.45 -28.07
CA THR A 148 -24.20 -12.92 -26.93
C THR A 148 -23.50 -11.68 -26.42
N TRP A 149 -24.26 -10.66 -26.06
CA TRP A 149 -23.71 -9.46 -25.45
C TRP A 149 -23.87 -9.53 -23.93
N GLU A 150 -22.88 -9.03 -23.20
CA GLU A 150 -22.83 -9.05 -21.74
C GLU A 150 -22.33 -7.70 -21.15
N SER A 151 -22.01 -6.74 -22.00
CA SER A 151 -21.47 -5.43 -21.62
C SER A 151 -22.20 -4.28 -22.32
N VAL A 152 -22.38 -3.15 -21.64
CA VAL A 152 -23.03 -1.96 -22.23
C VAL A 152 -22.66 -0.67 -21.50
N TYR A 153 -22.68 0.46 -22.20
CA TYR A 153 -22.75 1.80 -21.63
C TYR A 153 -24.17 2.37 -21.76
N ILE A 154 -24.70 2.96 -20.70
CA ILE A 154 -26.02 3.61 -20.71
C ILE A 154 -25.80 5.12 -20.63
N TYR A 155 -26.15 5.86 -21.68
CA TYR A 155 -25.99 7.31 -21.73
C TYR A 155 -27.29 8.04 -21.35
N LYS A 156 -27.32 8.60 -20.14
CA LYS A 156 -28.46 9.31 -19.56
C LYS A 156 -28.26 10.81 -19.71
N ARG A 157 -29.02 11.42 -20.60
CA ARG A 157 -29.05 12.88 -20.79
C ARG A 157 -29.79 13.56 -19.63
N THR A 158 -29.48 14.83 -19.37
CA THR A 158 -30.11 15.62 -18.30
C THR A 158 -31.49 16.14 -18.71
N GLU A 159 -31.65 16.51 -19.98
CA GLU A 159 -32.91 16.98 -20.56
C GLU A 159 -33.44 15.88 -21.49
N THR A 160 -34.53 15.22 -21.08
CA THR A 160 -35.17 14.14 -21.85
C THR A 160 -36.67 14.18 -21.63
N SER A 161 -37.43 13.69 -22.61
CA SER A 161 -38.85 13.42 -22.42
C SER A 161 -39.08 12.43 -21.27
N GLU A 162 -40.27 12.48 -20.66
CA GLU A 162 -40.64 11.56 -19.59
C GLU A 162 -40.47 10.08 -19.98
N ALA A 163 -40.85 9.71 -21.21
CA ALA A 163 -40.68 8.34 -21.71
C ALA A 163 -39.20 7.92 -21.70
N CYS A 164 -38.32 8.76 -22.25
CA CYS A 164 -36.88 8.50 -22.24
C CYS A 164 -36.30 8.43 -20.83
N PHE A 165 -36.72 9.32 -19.93
CA PHE A 165 -36.30 9.28 -18.54
C PHE A 165 -36.58 7.90 -17.91
N TRP A 166 -37.78 7.37 -18.09
CA TRP A 166 -38.17 6.08 -17.51
C TRP A 166 -37.58 4.87 -18.22
N TYR A 167 -37.45 4.87 -19.55
CA TYR A 167 -36.76 3.80 -20.29
C TYR A 167 -35.30 3.68 -19.84
N MET A 168 -34.60 4.81 -19.75
CA MET A 168 -33.20 4.83 -19.33
C MET A 168 -33.03 4.49 -17.85
N ASN A 169 -33.97 4.87 -16.98
CA ASN A 169 -33.96 4.44 -15.58
C ASN A 169 -34.25 2.95 -15.42
N ALA A 170 -35.11 2.35 -16.25
CA ALA A 170 -35.37 0.92 -16.21
C ALA A 170 -34.16 0.09 -16.64
N LEU A 171 -33.44 0.55 -17.67
CA LEU A 171 -32.19 -0.10 -18.10
C LEU A 171 -31.08 0.03 -17.04
N ASP A 172 -31.08 1.12 -16.26
CA ASP A 172 -30.16 1.36 -15.16
C ASP A 172 -30.53 0.55 -13.89
N ALA A 173 -31.81 0.30 -13.66
CA ALA A 173 -32.30 -0.38 -12.46
C ALA A 173 -31.74 -1.82 -12.36
N GLY A 174 -31.06 -2.12 -11.25
CA GLY A 174 -30.42 -3.42 -11.02
C GLY A 174 -31.38 -4.61 -10.82
N ILE A 175 -32.69 -4.36 -10.78
CA ILE A 175 -33.74 -5.36 -10.56
C ILE A 175 -34.34 -5.90 -11.88
N THR A 176 -33.91 -5.37 -13.03
CA THR A 176 -34.45 -5.80 -14.31
C THR A 176 -33.63 -6.94 -14.90
N GLU A 177 -34.29 -7.86 -15.59
CA GLU A 177 -33.65 -9.07 -16.12
C GLU A 177 -32.49 -8.76 -17.10
N PHE A 178 -32.60 -7.65 -17.83
CA PHE A 178 -31.54 -7.10 -18.67
C PHE A 178 -30.32 -6.69 -17.82
N SER A 179 -30.53 -5.86 -16.80
CA SER A 179 -29.45 -5.35 -15.95
C SER A 179 -28.75 -6.45 -15.14
N GLU A 180 -29.50 -7.42 -14.62
CA GLU A 180 -28.97 -8.51 -13.80
C GLU A 180 -28.00 -9.44 -14.54
N LYS A 181 -28.17 -9.58 -15.87
CA LYS A 181 -27.38 -10.51 -16.69
C LYS A 181 -26.15 -9.89 -17.34
N LEU A 182 -25.94 -8.58 -17.18
CA LEU A 182 -24.75 -7.90 -17.69
C LEU A 182 -23.55 -8.14 -16.77
N LYS A 183 -22.41 -8.52 -17.35
CA LYS A 183 -21.10 -8.55 -16.66
C LYS A 183 -20.52 -7.15 -16.49
N PHE A 184 -20.86 -6.22 -17.38
CA PHE A 184 -20.42 -4.84 -17.31
C PHE A 184 -21.54 -3.87 -17.69
N LYS A 185 -21.77 -2.88 -16.84
CA LYS A 185 -22.68 -1.77 -17.07
C LYS A 185 -22.08 -0.52 -16.46
N ASP A 186 -22.05 0.57 -17.22
CA ASP A 186 -21.60 1.87 -16.73
C ASP A 186 -22.47 3.00 -17.30
N ILE A 187 -22.64 4.07 -16.52
CA ILE A 187 -23.59 5.14 -16.80
C ILE A 187 -22.83 6.41 -17.20
N LEU A 188 -23.05 6.85 -18.43
CA LEU A 188 -22.55 8.10 -18.95
C LEU A 188 -23.61 9.18 -18.69
N ARG A 189 -23.24 10.29 -18.04
CA ARG A 189 -24.16 11.36 -17.64
C ARG A 189 -23.94 12.68 -18.37
N THR A 190 -22.83 12.83 -19.09
CA THR A 190 -22.52 14.07 -19.82
C THR A 190 -22.09 13.79 -21.26
N PRO A 191 -22.35 14.71 -22.20
CA PRO A 191 -21.88 14.58 -23.58
C PRO A 191 -20.36 14.38 -23.67
N GLU A 192 -19.57 14.99 -22.78
CA GLU A 192 -18.11 14.81 -22.77
C GLU A 192 -17.70 13.38 -22.40
N GLN A 193 -18.44 12.72 -21.50
CA GLN A 193 -18.21 11.32 -21.18
C GLN A 193 -18.54 10.42 -22.38
N LEU A 194 -19.62 10.71 -23.10
CA LEU A 194 -19.97 10.03 -24.35
C LEU A 194 -18.85 10.20 -25.39
N LYS A 195 -18.46 11.45 -25.69
CA LYS A 195 -17.38 11.79 -26.64
C LYS A 195 -16.05 11.10 -26.29
N ARG A 196 -15.68 11.06 -25.01
CA ARG A 196 -14.48 10.33 -24.54
C ARG A 196 -14.61 8.82 -24.75
N THR A 197 -15.79 8.26 -24.49
CA THR A 197 -16.03 6.81 -24.58
C THR A 197 -15.98 6.33 -26.03
N VAL A 198 -16.60 7.06 -26.96
CA VAL A 198 -16.59 6.70 -28.39
C VAL A 198 -15.21 6.77 -29.04
N LYS A 199 -14.29 7.54 -28.46
CA LYS A 199 -12.89 7.66 -28.89
C LYS A 199 -11.93 6.71 -28.19
N ASN A 200 -12.32 6.13 -27.06
CA ASN A 200 -11.40 5.39 -26.22
C ASN A 200 -11.15 3.99 -26.81
N PRO A 201 -9.90 3.64 -27.20
CA PRO A 201 -9.58 2.31 -27.69
C PRO A 201 -9.62 1.26 -26.57
N ASN A 202 -9.45 1.68 -25.32
CA ASN A 202 -9.47 0.84 -24.11
C ASN A 202 -10.83 0.89 -23.39
N ARG A 203 -11.91 1.22 -24.10
CA ARG A 203 -13.28 1.16 -23.56
C ARG A 203 -13.60 -0.27 -23.11
N LYS A 204 -14.60 -0.44 -22.26
CA LYS A 204 -15.00 -1.77 -21.75
C LYS A 204 -16.11 -2.43 -22.56
N SER A 205 -16.90 -1.62 -23.26
CA SER A 205 -17.95 -2.06 -24.17
C SER A 205 -17.94 -1.25 -25.47
N ASN A 206 -18.36 -1.88 -26.55
CA ASN A 206 -18.64 -1.31 -27.87
C ASN A 206 -20.11 -0.89 -28.02
N VAL A 207 -20.98 -1.22 -27.07
CA VAL A 207 -22.41 -0.96 -27.16
C VAL A 207 -22.79 0.21 -26.25
N ILE A 208 -23.49 1.18 -26.81
CA ILE A 208 -24.00 2.35 -26.08
C ILE A 208 -25.51 2.44 -26.30
N ILE A 209 -26.30 2.51 -25.24
CA ILE A 209 -27.74 2.77 -25.33
C ILE A 209 -28.01 4.22 -24.95
N MET A 210 -28.82 4.90 -25.75
CA MET A 210 -29.32 6.25 -25.48
C MET A 210 -30.78 6.39 -25.90
N CYS A 211 -31.46 7.42 -25.42
CA CYS A 211 -32.84 7.72 -25.78
C CYS A 211 -32.97 9.18 -26.20
N GLY A 212 -33.74 9.43 -27.26
CA GLY A 212 -33.93 10.75 -27.86
C GLY A 212 -34.11 10.66 -29.37
N SER A 213 -33.97 11.80 -30.04
CA SER A 213 -34.09 11.94 -31.49
C SER A 213 -32.73 11.83 -32.21
N PRO A 214 -32.71 11.69 -33.56
CA PRO A 214 -31.46 11.75 -34.32
C PRO A 214 -30.69 13.06 -34.14
N GLU A 215 -31.40 14.18 -33.93
CA GLU A 215 -30.78 15.49 -33.66
C GLU A 215 -30.04 15.51 -32.32
N ASP A 216 -30.51 14.75 -31.33
CA ASP A 216 -29.84 14.60 -30.04
C ASP A 216 -28.52 13.83 -30.18
N VAL A 217 -28.50 12.79 -31.03
CA VAL A 217 -27.26 12.07 -31.39
C VAL A 217 -26.25 13.04 -32.02
N ARG A 218 -26.71 13.86 -32.97
CA ARG A 218 -25.88 14.87 -33.62
C ARG A 218 -25.38 15.93 -32.64
N THR A 219 -26.23 16.38 -31.71
CA THR A 219 -25.88 17.42 -30.74
C THR A 219 -24.90 16.90 -29.69
N ASP A 220 -25.08 15.68 -29.21
CA ASP A 220 -24.25 15.13 -28.13
C ASP A 220 -22.90 14.60 -28.64
N LEU A 221 -22.81 14.17 -29.90
CA LEU A 221 -21.55 13.76 -30.56
C LEU A 221 -20.87 14.89 -31.34
N GLU A 222 -21.60 15.94 -31.74
CA GLU A 222 -21.12 17.06 -32.57
C GLU A 222 -20.41 16.60 -33.86
N THR A 223 -19.10 16.81 -33.94
CA THR A 223 -18.24 16.48 -35.09
C THR A 223 -17.43 15.21 -34.86
N GLU A 224 -17.64 14.52 -33.73
CA GLU A 224 -16.83 13.39 -33.32
C GLU A 224 -17.16 12.13 -34.11
N LYS A 225 -16.14 11.55 -34.74
CA LYS A 225 -16.29 10.31 -35.49
C LYS A 225 -16.33 9.12 -34.53
N VAL A 226 -17.44 8.39 -34.56
CA VAL A 226 -17.62 7.14 -33.81
C VAL A 226 -16.72 6.05 -34.40
N ASP A 227 -16.04 5.29 -33.54
CA ASP A 227 -15.20 4.16 -33.93
C ASP A 227 -16.04 3.12 -34.70
N ASN A 228 -15.46 2.55 -35.76
CA ASN A 228 -16.12 1.58 -36.62
C ASN A 228 -16.47 0.27 -35.90
N ASP A 229 -15.97 0.02 -34.70
CA ASP A 229 -16.33 -1.15 -33.90
C ASP A 229 -17.39 -0.84 -32.81
N ILE A 230 -17.95 0.38 -32.78
CA ILE A 230 -19.01 0.80 -31.83
C ILE A 230 -20.39 0.75 -32.50
N VAL A 231 -21.39 0.34 -31.71
CA VAL A 231 -22.82 0.41 -32.05
C VAL A 231 -23.56 1.22 -30.99
N ILE A 232 -24.34 2.20 -31.43
CA ILE A 232 -25.23 3.00 -30.59
C ILE A 232 -26.66 2.53 -30.84
N ILE A 233 -27.41 2.20 -29.80
CA ILE A 233 -28.85 1.91 -29.89
C ILE A 233 -29.61 3.13 -29.37
N LEU A 234 -30.30 3.81 -30.27
CA LEU A 234 -31.16 4.95 -30.00
C LEU A 234 -32.59 4.46 -29.78
N ILE A 235 -33.16 4.74 -28.62
CA ILE A 235 -34.57 4.49 -28.32
C ILE A 235 -35.35 5.76 -28.71
N ASP A 236 -36.23 5.63 -29.71
CA ASP A 236 -37.12 6.71 -30.17
C ASP A 236 -38.47 6.11 -30.63
N LEU A 237 -39.30 5.71 -29.67
CA LEU A 237 -40.50 4.91 -29.93
C LEU A 237 -41.62 5.66 -30.65
N PHE A 238 -41.79 6.95 -30.38
CA PHE A 238 -42.97 7.72 -30.79
C PHE A 238 -42.66 8.72 -31.92
N ASN A 239 -41.64 8.42 -32.73
CA ASN A 239 -41.17 9.30 -33.80
C ASN A 239 -41.33 8.64 -35.18
N ASN A 240 -42.35 9.07 -35.91
CA ASN A 240 -42.68 8.52 -37.22
C ASN A 240 -41.79 9.03 -38.38
N THR A 241 -40.82 9.91 -38.12
CA THR A 241 -39.99 10.52 -39.17
C THR A 241 -39.15 9.52 -39.96
N TYR A 242 -38.74 8.42 -39.32
CA TYR A 242 -37.95 7.35 -39.92
C TYR A 242 -38.65 6.69 -41.11
N PHE A 243 -39.98 6.58 -41.07
CA PHE A 243 -40.76 5.94 -42.12
C PHE A 243 -41.20 6.92 -43.22
N ARG A 244 -41.38 8.21 -42.90
CA ARG A 244 -41.83 9.22 -43.88
C ARG A 244 -40.73 9.73 -44.79
N LYS A 245 -39.70 10.32 -44.19
CA LYS A 245 -38.60 10.92 -44.96
C LYS A 245 -37.69 9.81 -45.47
N ASN A 246 -37.57 8.72 -44.70
CA ASN A 246 -36.74 7.54 -44.92
C ASN A 246 -35.25 7.83 -45.14
N SER A 247 -34.84 9.08 -45.38
CA SER A 247 -33.46 9.50 -45.53
C SER A 247 -32.75 9.51 -44.19
N SER A 248 -31.52 9.00 -44.19
CA SER A 248 -30.66 8.98 -43.02
C SER A 248 -29.43 9.85 -43.27
N ALA A 249 -29.02 10.59 -42.24
CA ALA A 249 -27.76 11.33 -42.23
C ALA A 249 -26.55 10.38 -42.07
N ASP A 250 -25.37 10.83 -42.49
CA ASP A 250 -24.14 10.02 -42.44
C ASP A 250 -23.70 9.70 -40.99
N TYR A 251 -24.01 10.57 -40.01
CA TYR A 251 -23.67 10.32 -38.59
C TYR A 251 -24.48 9.18 -37.94
N MET A 252 -25.57 8.73 -38.58
CA MET A 252 -26.42 7.64 -38.09
C MET A 252 -25.93 6.25 -38.51
N GLN A 253 -24.82 6.13 -39.25
CA GLN A 253 -24.33 4.84 -39.76
C GLN A 253 -23.94 3.85 -38.64
N ASN A 254 -23.49 4.35 -37.48
CA ASN A 254 -23.19 3.54 -36.29
C ASN A 254 -24.41 3.35 -35.36
N VAL A 255 -25.58 3.84 -35.75
CA VAL A 255 -26.78 3.91 -34.90
C VAL A 255 -27.83 2.90 -35.37
N LEU A 256 -28.33 2.11 -34.44
CA LEU A 256 -29.57 1.34 -34.59
C LEU A 256 -30.68 2.11 -33.88
N VAL A 257 -31.85 2.22 -34.51
CA VAL A 257 -32.98 2.96 -33.94
C VAL A 257 -34.06 1.96 -33.53
N LEU A 258 -34.38 1.90 -32.24
CA LEU A 258 -35.52 1.17 -31.73
C LEU A 258 -36.74 2.10 -31.75
N THR A 259 -37.75 1.75 -32.55
CA THR A 259 -38.96 2.56 -32.75
C THR A 259 -40.21 1.69 -32.90
N LEU A 260 -41.39 2.29 -32.95
CA LEU A 260 -42.63 1.59 -33.28
C LEU A 260 -42.93 1.74 -34.77
N SER A 261 -43.37 0.64 -35.41
CA SER A 261 -43.82 0.74 -36.80
C SER A 261 -45.15 1.51 -36.88
N PRO A 262 -45.30 2.46 -37.81
CA PRO A 262 -46.57 3.13 -38.02
C PRO A 262 -47.62 2.10 -38.43
N ALA A 263 -48.85 2.29 -37.95
CA ALA A 263 -49.96 1.45 -38.34
C ALA A 263 -50.14 1.50 -39.88
N ASN A 264 -50.49 0.36 -40.47
CA ASN A 264 -50.65 0.26 -41.91
C ASN A 264 -51.95 1.00 -42.29
N TYR A 265 -51.82 2.25 -42.74
CA TYR A 265 -52.93 3.08 -43.20
C TYR A 265 -53.56 2.45 -44.45
N SER A 266 -54.44 1.47 -44.28
CA SER A 266 -55.51 1.34 -45.26
C SER A 266 -56.29 2.65 -45.20
N ASN A 267 -56.63 3.23 -46.35
CA ASN A 267 -57.49 4.40 -46.46
C ASN A 267 -58.89 4.08 -45.90
N ASN A 268 -59.01 3.84 -44.60
CA ASN A 268 -60.26 3.65 -43.91
C ASN A 268 -60.88 5.03 -43.76
N THR A 269 -61.68 5.38 -44.76
CA THR A 269 -62.57 6.55 -44.80
C THR A 269 -63.42 6.69 -43.55
N VAL A 270 -63.67 5.59 -42.83
CA VAL A 270 -64.45 5.53 -41.59
C VAL A 270 -63.87 6.43 -40.49
N ILE A 271 -62.54 6.57 -40.37
CA ILE A 271 -61.93 7.33 -39.28
C ILE A 271 -62.12 8.85 -39.48
N ARG A 272 -62.17 9.31 -40.74
CA ARG A 272 -62.31 10.74 -41.07
C ARG A 272 -63.71 11.30 -40.78
N ASP A 273 -64.73 10.44 -40.69
CA ASP A 273 -66.11 10.88 -40.39
C ASP A 273 -66.33 11.22 -38.91
N TYR A 274 -65.46 10.77 -38.00
CA TYR A 274 -65.63 10.98 -36.54
C TYR A 274 -64.63 11.98 -35.94
N THR A 275 -63.63 12.41 -36.70
CA THR A 275 -62.65 13.41 -36.25
C THR A 275 -63.07 14.80 -36.72
N GLU A 276 -63.79 15.55 -35.88
CA GLU A 276 -64.03 17.00 -36.06
C GLU A 276 -62.76 17.85 -35.89
N CYS A 277 -61.63 17.21 -35.58
CA CYS A 277 -60.36 17.90 -35.42
C CYS A 277 -59.84 18.32 -36.80
N GLU A 278 -59.69 19.64 -37.03
CA GLU A 278 -59.12 20.20 -38.27
C GLU A 278 -57.66 19.74 -38.53
N ASP A 279 -57.05 19.08 -37.54
CA ASP A 279 -55.66 18.69 -37.57
C ASP A 279 -55.47 17.27 -38.15
N ASN A 280 -55.09 17.22 -39.43
CA ASN A 280 -54.71 15.97 -40.13
C ASN A 280 -53.55 15.22 -39.46
N THR A 281 -52.92 15.81 -38.44
CA THR A 281 -51.82 15.21 -37.66
C THR A 281 -52.28 14.30 -36.52
N LEU A 282 -53.60 14.19 -36.27
CA LEU A 282 -54.16 13.36 -35.19
C LEU A 282 -53.65 11.90 -35.21
N MET A 283 -53.54 11.32 -36.40
CA MET A 283 -53.14 9.93 -36.60
C MET A 283 -51.63 9.72 -36.50
N GLU A 284 -50.86 10.81 -36.36
CA GLU A 284 -49.40 10.82 -36.35
C GLU A 284 -48.81 10.90 -34.94
N ASP A 285 -49.63 11.28 -33.96
CA ASP A 285 -49.29 11.42 -32.55
C ASP A 285 -49.84 10.23 -31.75
N ASP A 286 -48.95 9.36 -31.29
CA ASP A 286 -49.28 8.17 -30.52
C ASP A 286 -50.02 8.49 -29.20
N PHE A 287 -49.84 9.69 -28.62
CA PHE A 287 -50.58 10.10 -27.44
C PHE A 287 -52.07 10.35 -27.78
N LEU A 288 -52.37 11.03 -28.88
CA LEU A 288 -53.76 11.26 -29.31
C LEU A 288 -54.46 9.95 -29.65
N VAL A 289 -53.74 9.05 -30.33
CA VAL A 289 -54.21 7.69 -30.63
C VAL A 289 -54.46 6.92 -29.33
N GLY A 290 -53.53 6.98 -28.37
CA GLY A 290 -53.67 6.31 -27.07
C GLY A 290 -54.87 6.81 -26.25
N TYR A 291 -55.15 8.12 -26.23
CA TYR A 291 -56.34 8.66 -25.55
C TYR A 291 -57.64 8.27 -26.24
N SER A 292 -57.64 8.20 -27.58
CA SER A 292 -58.79 7.69 -28.33
C SER A 292 -59.03 6.21 -28.03
N ASN A 293 -57.95 5.42 -28.03
CA ASN A 293 -57.99 4.00 -27.70
C ASN A 293 -58.45 3.74 -26.26
N ALA A 294 -58.17 4.64 -25.31
CA ALA A 294 -58.68 4.53 -23.95
C ALA A 294 -60.22 4.57 -23.88
N VAL A 295 -60.83 5.45 -24.68
CA VAL A 295 -62.30 5.55 -24.78
C VAL A 295 -62.87 4.32 -25.48
N LEU A 296 -62.24 3.87 -26.57
CA LEU A 296 -62.66 2.69 -27.32
C LEU A 296 -62.56 1.41 -26.46
N LEU A 297 -61.51 1.28 -25.65
CA LEU A 297 -61.35 0.18 -24.69
C LEU A 297 -62.47 0.20 -23.64
N PHE A 298 -62.81 1.38 -23.11
CA PHE A 298 -63.93 1.53 -22.18
C PHE A 298 -65.26 1.13 -22.82
N GLY A 299 -65.52 1.59 -24.06
CA GLY A 299 -66.70 1.19 -24.83
C GLY A 299 -66.79 -0.31 -25.08
N HIS A 300 -65.67 -0.93 -25.46
CA HIS A 300 -65.57 -2.38 -25.66
C HIS A 300 -65.89 -3.15 -24.38
N THR A 301 -65.33 -2.71 -23.25
CA THR A 301 -65.58 -3.30 -21.93
C THR A 301 -67.05 -3.18 -21.54
N LEU A 302 -67.64 -2.00 -21.73
CA LEU A 302 -69.06 -1.76 -21.46
C LEU A 302 -69.97 -2.66 -22.29
N LYS A 303 -69.66 -2.83 -23.58
CA LYS A 303 -70.37 -3.74 -24.48
C LYS A 303 -70.33 -5.20 -23.99
N LYS A 304 -69.18 -5.68 -23.51
CA LYS A 304 -69.08 -7.02 -22.90
C LYS A 304 -70.00 -7.19 -21.68
N PHE A 305 -70.10 -6.17 -20.81
CA PHE A 305 -70.99 -6.21 -19.66
C PHE A 305 -72.47 -6.21 -20.05
N ILE A 306 -72.86 -5.40 -21.03
CA ILE A 306 -74.24 -5.35 -21.53
C ILE A 306 -74.64 -6.71 -22.12
N VAL A 307 -73.79 -7.28 -22.97
CA VAL A 307 -74.05 -8.58 -23.62
C VAL A 307 -74.08 -9.72 -22.61
N SER A 308 -73.19 -9.73 -21.62
CA SER A 308 -73.12 -10.81 -20.63
C SER A 308 -74.18 -10.74 -19.52
N GLN A 309 -74.87 -9.59 -19.36
CA GLN A 309 -75.79 -9.32 -18.25
C GLN A 309 -75.18 -9.57 -16.86
N SER A 310 -73.86 -9.49 -16.74
CA SER A 310 -73.14 -9.77 -15.50
C SER A 310 -73.29 -8.61 -14.50
N PRO A 311 -73.42 -8.88 -13.19
CA PRO A 311 -73.40 -7.82 -12.19
C PRO A 311 -72.06 -7.09 -12.21
N VAL A 312 -72.10 -5.77 -12.36
CA VAL A 312 -70.89 -4.93 -12.40
C VAL A 312 -70.40 -4.70 -10.97
N SER A 313 -69.36 -5.42 -10.57
CA SER A 313 -68.56 -5.09 -9.38
C SER A 313 -67.30 -4.33 -9.78
N PRO A 314 -66.70 -3.52 -8.88
CA PRO A 314 -65.47 -2.80 -9.19
C PRO A 314 -64.31 -3.74 -9.61
N LEU A 315 -64.19 -4.90 -8.95
CA LEU A 315 -63.17 -5.90 -9.27
C LEU A 315 -63.43 -6.60 -10.62
N SER A 316 -64.69 -6.98 -10.90
CA SER A 316 -65.04 -7.57 -12.19
C SER A 316 -64.83 -6.59 -13.34
N LEU A 317 -65.08 -5.29 -13.11
CA LEU A 317 -64.83 -4.25 -14.10
C LEU A 317 -63.34 -4.08 -14.40
N ILE A 318 -62.49 -4.05 -13.37
CA ILE A 318 -61.02 -3.95 -13.52
C ILE A 318 -60.44 -5.10 -14.35
N ASN A 319 -60.90 -6.33 -14.12
CA ASN A 319 -60.39 -7.52 -14.82
C ASN A 319 -60.66 -7.49 -16.33
N GLU A 320 -61.70 -6.81 -16.80
CA GLU A 320 -61.99 -6.70 -18.23
C GLU A 320 -61.05 -5.75 -18.99
N PHE A 321 -60.24 -4.96 -18.28
CA PHE A 321 -59.21 -4.10 -18.89
C PHE A 321 -57.84 -4.80 -19.02
N ARG A 322 -57.82 -6.14 -18.89
CA ARG A 322 -56.63 -7.00 -18.95
C ARG A 322 -56.88 -8.16 -19.91
N ASP A 323 -55.81 -8.70 -20.49
CA ASP A 323 -55.85 -9.88 -21.38
C ASP A 323 -56.99 -9.82 -22.41
N THR A 324 -57.09 -8.68 -23.10
CA THR A 324 -58.19 -8.39 -24.01
C THR A 324 -57.69 -7.75 -25.29
N THR A 325 -58.40 -8.04 -26.38
CA THR A 325 -58.19 -7.42 -27.69
C THR A 325 -59.42 -6.63 -28.07
N PHE A 326 -59.24 -5.37 -28.47
CA PHE A 326 -60.33 -4.51 -28.91
C PHE A 326 -59.97 -3.78 -30.20
N GLU A 327 -60.98 -3.30 -30.92
CA GLU A 327 -60.78 -2.47 -32.10
C GLU A 327 -60.40 -1.05 -31.66
N GLY A 328 -59.13 -0.70 -31.84
CA GLY A 328 -58.61 0.64 -31.62
C GLY A 328 -58.74 1.52 -32.87
N LEU A 329 -58.33 2.78 -32.73
CA LEU A 329 -58.44 3.81 -33.77
C LEU A 329 -57.70 3.42 -35.06
N LEU A 330 -56.53 2.79 -34.93
CA LEU A 330 -55.66 2.44 -36.05
C LEU A 330 -55.65 0.93 -36.36
N GLY A 331 -56.57 0.17 -35.77
CA GLY A 331 -56.64 -1.29 -35.88
C GLY A 331 -56.71 -1.99 -34.52
N PRO A 332 -56.64 -3.33 -34.49
CA PRO A 332 -56.78 -4.09 -33.27
C PRO A 332 -55.64 -3.82 -32.29
N VAL A 333 -55.99 -3.59 -31.03
CA VAL A 333 -55.06 -3.35 -29.92
C VAL A 333 -55.21 -4.50 -28.92
N THR A 334 -54.08 -5.09 -28.54
CA THR A 334 -53.99 -6.23 -27.63
C THR A 334 -53.36 -5.77 -26.32
N LEU A 335 -53.94 -6.17 -25.19
CA LEU A 335 -53.40 -5.94 -23.85
C LEU A 335 -52.98 -7.26 -23.24
N ASP A 336 -51.85 -7.26 -22.53
CA ASP A 336 -51.40 -8.44 -21.80
C ASP A 336 -52.17 -8.65 -20.48
N GLU A 337 -51.83 -9.73 -19.77
CA GLU A 337 -52.41 -10.08 -18.46
C GLU A 337 -52.24 -8.96 -17.40
N TYR A 338 -51.28 -8.05 -17.60
CA TYR A 338 -51.02 -6.94 -16.70
C TYR A 338 -51.72 -5.64 -17.11
N GLY A 339 -52.47 -5.64 -18.23
CA GLY A 339 -53.13 -4.44 -18.76
C GLY A 339 -52.17 -3.52 -19.52
N ASP A 340 -51.02 -4.02 -19.95
CA ASP A 340 -50.08 -3.27 -20.78
C ASP A 340 -50.27 -3.58 -22.25
N ILE A 341 -50.14 -2.56 -23.10
CA ILE A 341 -50.21 -2.75 -24.55
C ILE A 341 -49.11 -3.66 -25.08
N ASP A 342 -49.50 -4.64 -25.89
CA ASP A 342 -48.59 -5.42 -26.70
C ASP A 342 -48.30 -4.71 -28.02
N THR A 343 -47.01 -4.58 -28.33
CA THR A 343 -46.51 -3.82 -29.49
C THR A 343 -45.44 -4.59 -30.23
N ASN A 344 -45.29 -4.29 -31.52
CA ASN A 344 -44.19 -4.79 -32.33
C ASN A 344 -43.10 -3.72 -32.40
N LEU A 345 -42.05 -3.91 -31.61
CA LEU A 345 -40.88 -3.04 -31.62
C LEU A 345 -40.05 -3.29 -32.88
N THR A 346 -39.69 -2.23 -33.59
CA THR A 346 -38.93 -2.30 -34.83
C THR A 346 -37.54 -1.74 -34.60
N LEU A 347 -36.52 -2.55 -34.87
CA LEU A 347 -35.14 -2.10 -34.86
C LEU A 347 -34.73 -1.73 -36.29
N LEU A 348 -34.45 -0.47 -36.52
CA LEU A 348 -34.00 0.07 -37.81
C LEU A 348 -32.47 0.21 -37.83
N TYR A 349 -31.90 0.15 -39.02
CA TYR A 349 -30.51 0.49 -39.27
C TYR A 349 -30.38 1.41 -40.48
N THR A 350 -29.31 2.20 -40.53
CA THR A 350 -28.98 3.02 -41.68
C THR A 350 -28.20 2.19 -42.71
N SER A 351 -28.76 2.06 -43.91
CA SER A 351 -28.07 1.47 -45.06
C SER A 351 -27.06 2.48 -45.63
N PRO A 352 -25.74 2.24 -45.56
CA PRO A 352 -24.72 3.16 -46.08
C PRO A 352 -24.79 3.29 -47.60
N THR A 353 -25.23 2.22 -48.28
CA THR A 353 -25.37 2.20 -49.75
C THR A 353 -26.59 2.98 -50.21
N ALA A 354 -27.74 2.79 -49.53
CA ALA A 354 -28.99 3.46 -49.91
C ALA A 354 -29.14 4.84 -49.28
N LYS A 355 -28.45 5.15 -48.18
CA LYS A 355 -28.66 6.32 -47.30
C LYS A 355 -30.10 6.44 -46.76
N HIS A 356 -30.75 5.30 -46.54
CA HIS A 356 -32.11 5.22 -46.01
C HIS A 356 -32.20 4.30 -44.79
N PHE A 357 -33.21 4.49 -43.94
CA PHE A 357 -33.51 3.59 -42.84
C PHE A 357 -34.14 2.29 -43.37
N LYS A 358 -33.70 1.16 -42.83
CA LYS A 358 -34.27 -0.15 -43.17
C LYS A 358 -34.57 -0.96 -41.91
N PRO A 359 -35.67 -1.73 -41.88
CA PRO A 359 -35.95 -2.63 -40.77
C PRO A 359 -34.93 -3.76 -40.74
N LEU A 360 -34.29 -3.92 -39.58
CA LEU A 360 -33.38 -5.01 -39.28
C LEU A 360 -34.16 -6.22 -38.76
N LEU A 361 -35.02 -5.98 -37.76
CA LEU A 361 -35.87 -6.97 -37.12
C LEU A 361 -37.12 -6.32 -36.52
N TYR A 362 -38.09 -7.17 -36.19
CA TYR A 362 -39.29 -6.86 -35.43
C TYR A 362 -39.29 -7.74 -34.17
N PHE A 363 -39.64 -7.18 -33.02
CA PHE A 363 -39.78 -7.89 -31.76
C PHE A 363 -41.21 -7.76 -31.27
N ASN A 364 -41.89 -8.90 -31.16
CA ASN A 364 -43.27 -8.96 -30.68
C ASN A 364 -43.28 -9.11 -29.15
N THR A 365 -43.81 -8.11 -28.45
CA THR A 365 -43.82 -8.10 -26.98
C THR A 365 -44.89 -9.00 -26.34
N HIS A 366 -45.81 -9.55 -27.14
CA HIS A 366 -46.84 -10.47 -26.66
C HIS A 366 -46.23 -11.84 -26.33
N ASN A 367 -45.44 -12.37 -27.26
CA ASN A 367 -44.81 -13.68 -27.16
C ASN A 367 -43.28 -13.63 -26.95
N ASN A 368 -42.70 -12.42 -26.90
CA ASN A 368 -41.27 -12.17 -26.78
C ASN A 368 -40.43 -12.81 -27.90
N GLU A 369 -40.97 -12.85 -29.12
CA GLU A 369 -40.30 -13.43 -30.28
C GLU A 369 -39.68 -12.38 -31.20
N THR A 370 -38.48 -12.67 -31.70
CA THR A 370 -37.76 -11.84 -32.66
C THR A 370 -37.94 -12.36 -34.08
N ASN A 371 -38.54 -11.54 -34.94
CA ASN A 371 -38.70 -11.80 -36.37
C ASN A 371 -37.69 -10.97 -37.17
N LYS A 372 -36.76 -11.62 -37.85
CA LYS A 372 -35.79 -10.93 -38.71
C LYS A 372 -36.47 -10.33 -39.95
N ALA A 373 -36.23 -9.05 -40.21
CA ALA A 373 -36.70 -8.36 -41.41
C ALA A 373 -35.67 -8.44 -42.54
N THR A 374 -34.38 -8.36 -42.20
CA THR A 374 -33.26 -8.40 -43.15
C THR A 374 -32.29 -9.53 -42.81
N ASN A 375 -32.02 -10.42 -43.77
CA ASN A 375 -31.08 -11.54 -43.58
C ASN A 375 -29.60 -11.13 -43.74
N SER A 376 -29.33 -10.20 -44.66
CA SER A 376 -27.98 -9.73 -44.99
C SER A 376 -27.96 -8.20 -45.03
N PRO A 377 -27.91 -7.54 -43.85
CA PRO A 377 -27.87 -6.08 -43.78
C PRO A 377 -26.54 -5.58 -44.36
N ASP A 378 -26.54 -4.39 -44.96
CA ASP A 378 -25.36 -3.77 -45.55
C ASP A 378 -24.62 -2.86 -44.56
N PHE A 379 -24.34 -3.36 -43.35
CA PHE A 379 -23.73 -2.55 -42.29
C PHE A 379 -22.34 -2.00 -42.66
N ILE A 380 -21.96 -0.89 -42.02
CA ILE A 380 -20.59 -0.36 -42.04
C ILE A 380 -19.58 -1.25 -41.31
N TRP A 381 -20.06 -2.08 -40.38
CA TRP A 381 -19.24 -2.92 -39.52
C TRP A 381 -18.61 -4.10 -40.29
N LYS A 382 -17.54 -4.66 -39.73
CA LYS A 382 -16.78 -5.77 -40.34
C LYS A 382 -17.70 -6.95 -40.71
N ASN A 383 -17.53 -7.47 -41.92
CA ASN A 383 -18.32 -8.57 -42.48
C ASN A 383 -19.83 -8.31 -42.56
N HIS A 384 -20.25 -7.04 -42.53
CA HIS A 384 -21.65 -6.64 -42.50
C HIS A 384 -22.44 -7.27 -41.32
N LYS A 385 -21.79 -7.41 -40.16
CA LYS A 385 -22.37 -7.94 -38.91
C LYS A 385 -22.21 -6.94 -37.79
N LEU A 386 -23.09 -7.00 -36.79
CA LEU A 386 -22.95 -6.19 -35.59
C LEU A 386 -21.61 -6.50 -34.90
N PRO A 387 -20.93 -5.49 -34.32
CA PRO A 387 -19.69 -5.70 -33.61
C PRO A 387 -19.91 -6.56 -32.36
N SER A 388 -18.85 -7.20 -31.86
CA SER A 388 -18.85 -7.77 -30.52
C SER A 388 -19.08 -6.67 -29.49
N ASP A 389 -19.77 -6.96 -28.40
CA ASP A 389 -19.98 -5.98 -27.32
C ASP A 389 -18.69 -5.63 -26.60
N THR A 390 -17.69 -6.50 -26.62
CA THR A 390 -16.36 -6.23 -26.06
C THR A 390 -15.40 -5.77 -27.17
N PRO A 391 -14.58 -4.71 -26.93
CA PRO A 391 -13.59 -4.28 -27.91
C PRO A 391 -12.62 -5.40 -28.23
N GLY A 392 -12.37 -5.61 -29.52
CA GLY A 392 -11.37 -6.58 -29.96
C GLY A 392 -10.02 -6.21 -29.37
N THR A 393 -9.41 -7.12 -28.59
CA THR A 393 -8.01 -6.96 -28.20
C THR A 393 -7.21 -6.82 -29.50
N GLY A 394 -6.43 -5.74 -29.61
CA GLY A 394 -5.49 -5.54 -30.72
C GLY A 394 -4.65 -6.79 -30.99
N PRO A 395 -3.97 -6.86 -32.15
CA PRO A 395 -3.48 -8.12 -32.71
C PRO A 395 -2.72 -8.93 -31.68
N HIS A 396 -2.94 -10.24 -31.71
CA HIS A 396 -2.35 -11.27 -30.84
C HIS A 396 -0.82 -11.20 -30.69
N VAL A 397 -0.11 -10.24 -31.29
CA VAL A 397 1.28 -9.93 -31.03
C VAL A 397 1.55 -9.74 -29.55
N LEU A 398 0.64 -9.12 -28.78
CA LEU A 398 0.86 -8.95 -27.34
C LEU A 398 0.58 -10.24 -26.55
N THR A 399 -0.38 -11.06 -26.97
CA THR A 399 -0.60 -12.40 -26.38
C THR A 399 0.50 -13.37 -26.80
N ILE A 400 0.99 -13.33 -28.03
CA ILE A 400 2.14 -14.10 -28.53
C ILE A 400 3.43 -13.60 -27.87
N ALA A 401 3.59 -12.30 -27.64
CA ALA A 401 4.69 -11.76 -26.84
C ALA A 401 4.57 -12.21 -25.38
N VAL A 402 3.37 -12.25 -24.80
CA VAL A 402 3.16 -12.79 -23.44
C VAL A 402 3.34 -14.31 -23.42
N PHE A 403 2.98 -15.06 -24.45
CA PHE A 403 3.19 -16.52 -24.54
C PHE A 403 4.66 -16.87 -24.82
N THR A 404 5.37 -16.06 -25.60
CA THR A 404 6.83 -16.20 -25.80
C THR A 404 7.59 -15.72 -24.58
N LEU A 405 7.18 -14.63 -23.94
CA LEU A 405 7.77 -14.13 -22.69
C LEU A 405 7.45 -15.07 -21.52
N THR A 406 6.25 -15.64 -21.43
CA THR A 406 5.94 -16.69 -20.43
C THR A 406 6.64 -17.99 -20.78
N GLY A 407 6.80 -18.35 -22.06
CA GLY A 407 7.64 -19.47 -22.48
C GLY A 407 9.10 -19.27 -22.09
N ILE A 408 9.64 -18.05 -22.27
CA ILE A 408 10.99 -17.66 -21.84
C ILE A 408 11.07 -17.63 -20.31
N VAL A 409 10.06 -17.11 -19.61
CA VAL A 409 10.01 -17.07 -18.14
C VAL A 409 9.86 -18.48 -17.55
N ILE A 410 9.11 -19.38 -18.17
CA ILE A 410 9.00 -20.78 -17.78
C ILE A 410 10.32 -21.51 -18.08
N LEU A 411 10.96 -21.25 -19.22
CA LEU A 411 12.29 -21.78 -19.54
C LEU A 411 13.33 -21.27 -18.54
N VAL A 412 13.31 -19.98 -18.21
CA VAL A 412 14.17 -19.36 -17.19
C VAL A 412 13.83 -19.87 -15.80
N LEU A 413 12.56 -20.14 -15.47
CA LEU A 413 12.13 -20.76 -14.21
C LEU A 413 12.56 -22.22 -14.13
N ILE A 414 12.53 -22.98 -15.22
CA ILE A 414 13.01 -24.36 -15.28
C ILE A 414 14.54 -24.38 -15.18
N ILE A 415 15.24 -23.51 -15.93
CA ILE A 415 16.70 -23.34 -15.83
C ILE A 415 17.07 -22.87 -14.43
N SER A 416 16.35 -21.92 -13.84
CA SER A 416 16.60 -21.46 -12.49
C SER A 416 16.15 -22.45 -11.42
N LEU A 417 15.19 -23.36 -11.67
CA LEU A 417 14.87 -24.53 -10.82
C LEU A 417 15.92 -25.63 -10.94
N VAL A 418 16.50 -25.84 -12.11
CA VAL A 418 17.62 -26.77 -12.32
C VAL A 418 18.88 -26.19 -11.69
N ILE A 419 19.11 -24.88 -11.82
CA ILE A 419 20.15 -24.15 -11.07
C ILE A 419 19.80 -24.12 -9.59
N LEU A 420 18.55 -24.03 -9.15
CA LEU A 420 18.18 -24.07 -7.73
C LEU A 420 18.28 -25.48 -7.18
N ARG A 421 18.03 -26.51 -7.97
CA ARG A 421 18.26 -27.90 -7.59
C ARG A 421 19.74 -28.21 -7.59
N LYS A 422 20.52 -27.70 -8.54
CA LYS A 422 21.98 -27.77 -8.57
C LYS A 422 22.59 -26.94 -7.43
N TYR A 423 22.06 -25.76 -7.13
CA TYR A 423 22.44 -24.87 -6.03
C TYR A 423 21.94 -25.36 -4.68
N ARG A 424 20.80 -26.06 -4.60
CA ARG A 424 20.37 -26.78 -3.38
C ARG A 424 21.23 -28.00 -3.16
N ARG A 425 21.56 -28.77 -4.20
CA ARG A 425 22.46 -29.93 -4.13
C ARG A 425 23.92 -29.51 -3.89
N ASP A 426 24.33 -28.35 -4.41
CA ASP A 426 25.62 -27.72 -4.15
C ASP A 426 25.61 -26.99 -2.79
N ASN A 427 24.47 -26.47 -2.31
CA ASN A 427 24.34 -25.98 -0.93
C ASN A 427 24.35 -27.14 0.05
N GLU A 428 23.73 -28.28 -0.24
CA GLU A 428 23.87 -29.51 0.55
C GLU A 428 25.32 -30.01 0.56
N ARG A 429 26.10 -29.74 -0.51
CA ARG A 429 27.55 -29.98 -0.56
C ARG A 429 28.35 -28.89 0.17
N ARG A 430 27.93 -27.62 0.16
CA ARG A 430 28.53 -26.50 0.91
C ARG A 430 28.26 -26.60 2.41
N TRP A 431 27.09 -27.09 2.80
CA TRP A 431 26.73 -27.41 4.19
C TRP A 431 27.57 -28.58 4.74
N LYS A 432 28.18 -29.38 3.85
CA LYS A 432 29.17 -30.40 4.18
C LYS A 432 30.62 -29.91 4.10
N LYS A 433 30.89 -28.69 3.59
CA LYS A 433 32.24 -28.11 3.54
C LYS A 433 32.46 -27.25 4.78
N TRP A 434 32.94 -27.94 5.80
CA TRP A 434 33.45 -27.43 7.07
C TRP A 434 34.44 -26.25 6.88
N SER A 435 34.21 -25.10 7.52
CA SER A 435 35.05 -23.90 7.39
C SER A 435 36.19 -23.88 8.42
N HIS A 436 37.29 -24.56 8.09
CA HIS A 436 38.57 -24.26 8.70
C HIS A 436 39.22 -23.09 7.95
N ILE A 437 39.49 -22.01 8.67
CA ILE A 437 40.36 -20.93 8.18
C ILE A 437 41.79 -21.49 8.17
N PRO A 438 42.51 -21.43 7.03
CA PRO A 438 43.91 -21.81 6.98
C PRO A 438 44.73 -20.98 7.99
N PRO A 439 45.63 -21.59 8.79
CA PRO A 439 46.42 -20.85 9.78
C PRO A 439 47.23 -19.70 9.19
N GLU A 440 47.63 -19.80 7.92
CA GLU A 440 48.41 -18.79 7.21
C GLU A 440 47.62 -17.49 6.98
N GLU A 441 46.29 -17.53 7.02
CA GLU A 441 45.43 -16.35 6.88
C GLU A 441 45.31 -15.52 8.17
N ILE A 442 45.83 -16.03 9.29
CA ILE A 442 45.84 -15.33 10.58
C ILE A 442 47.22 -14.72 10.79
N LEU A 443 47.33 -13.43 10.50
CA LEU A 443 48.59 -12.69 10.60
C LEU A 443 48.83 -12.21 12.05
N PRO A 444 50.08 -12.21 12.54
CA PRO A 444 50.42 -11.58 13.81
C PRO A 444 50.24 -10.05 13.73
N LEU A 445 49.91 -9.42 14.87
CA LEU A 445 49.80 -7.96 14.96
C LEU A 445 51.19 -7.30 14.97
N GLU A 446 51.39 -6.23 14.20
CA GLU A 446 52.63 -5.46 14.18
C GLU A 446 52.78 -4.62 15.47
N THR A 447 54.02 -4.45 15.95
CA THR A 447 54.34 -3.83 17.25
C THR A 447 53.79 -2.40 17.44
N SER A 448 53.62 -1.63 16.37
CA SER A 448 53.04 -0.27 16.38
C SER A 448 51.51 -0.25 16.60
N GLU A 449 50.78 -1.26 16.12
CA GLU A 449 49.32 -1.37 16.25
C GLU A 449 48.88 -1.81 17.67
N THR A 450 49.80 -2.33 18.49
CA THR A 450 49.53 -2.69 19.91
C THR A 450 49.41 -1.49 20.85
N SER A 451 49.67 -0.27 20.37
CA SER A 451 49.73 0.96 21.17
C SER A 451 48.45 1.80 21.20
N HIS A 452 47.29 1.19 20.91
CA HIS A 452 45.99 1.77 21.20
C HIS A 452 45.48 1.24 22.55
N VAL A 453 45.70 2.05 23.60
CA VAL A 453 45.03 1.98 24.92
C VAL A 453 45.06 0.60 25.60
N SER A 454 46.23 0.21 26.11
CA SER A 454 46.28 -0.52 27.38
C SER A 454 46.84 0.43 28.42
N LEU A 455 46.09 0.66 29.50
CA LEU A 455 46.59 1.31 30.69
C LEU A 455 47.76 0.50 31.23
N LYS A 456 48.99 0.94 30.92
CA LYS A 456 50.16 0.50 31.66
C LYS A 456 50.21 1.30 32.96
N ILE A 457 49.56 0.76 33.98
CA ILE A 457 50.05 0.92 35.33
C ILE A 457 51.10 -0.19 35.51
N ASP A 458 52.29 0.24 35.88
CA ASP A 458 53.42 -0.61 36.21
C ASP A 458 53.03 -1.65 37.29
N GLU A 459 53.67 -2.82 37.26
CA GLU A 459 53.40 -4.01 38.11
C GLU A 459 52.32 -5.02 37.65
N ASP A 460 52.57 -5.80 36.59
CA ASP A 460 52.42 -7.27 36.65
C ASP A 460 52.94 -7.97 35.37
N LYS A 461 54.26 -8.24 35.30
CA LYS A 461 54.93 -8.81 34.10
C LYS A 461 54.62 -10.29 33.81
N ARG A 462 53.75 -10.96 34.56
CA ARG A 462 53.51 -12.42 34.43
C ARG A 462 52.19 -12.85 33.79
N ARG A 463 51.22 -11.96 33.56
CA ARG A 463 49.94 -12.31 32.89
C ARG A 463 49.87 -11.95 31.40
N ASP A 464 50.76 -11.08 30.92
CA ASP A 464 50.63 -10.42 29.61
C ASP A 464 51.00 -11.31 28.41
N THR A 465 51.78 -12.38 28.61
CA THR A 465 52.27 -13.23 27.51
C THR A 465 51.17 -14.13 26.93
N THR A 466 50.26 -14.66 27.76
CA THR A 466 49.22 -15.61 27.32
C THR A 466 48.03 -14.93 26.65
N GLN A 467 47.79 -13.65 26.95
CA GLN A 467 46.73 -12.83 26.36
C GLN A 467 47.15 -12.23 25.01
N ARG A 468 48.43 -11.85 24.86
CA ARG A 468 49.03 -11.42 23.57
C ARG A 468 49.06 -12.53 22.51
N LEU A 469 49.18 -13.78 22.90
CA LEU A 469 49.25 -14.94 21.98
C LEU A 469 47.92 -15.28 21.28
N ARG A 470 46.81 -14.63 21.64
CA ARG A 470 45.47 -14.96 21.13
C ARG A 470 44.87 -13.90 20.22
N GLN A 471 45.58 -12.80 19.95
CA GLN A 471 45.11 -11.77 19.04
C GLN A 471 45.79 -11.93 17.68
N GLY A 472 45.02 -11.80 16.61
CA GLY A 472 45.52 -11.91 15.24
C GLY A 472 44.78 -10.98 14.30
N LYS A 473 45.21 -10.94 13.05
CA LYS A 473 44.58 -10.17 11.98
C LYS A 473 44.05 -11.14 10.93
N TYR A 474 42.75 -11.10 10.70
CA TYR A 474 42.06 -11.89 9.69
C TYR A 474 41.26 -10.94 8.80
N ASP A 475 41.47 -11.00 7.48
CA ASP A 475 40.83 -10.10 6.50
C ASP A 475 40.88 -8.62 6.90
N LYS A 476 42.09 -8.16 7.27
CA LYS A 476 42.39 -6.78 7.73
C LYS A 476 41.69 -6.37 9.06
N LYS A 477 40.97 -7.26 9.73
CA LYS A 477 40.30 -7.01 11.01
C LYS A 477 41.04 -7.68 12.16
N VAL A 478 41.05 -7.04 13.33
CA VAL A 478 41.59 -7.64 14.55
C VAL A 478 40.60 -8.69 15.05
N VAL A 479 41.10 -9.89 15.30
CA VAL A 479 40.32 -11.05 15.78
C VAL A 479 40.95 -11.65 17.02
N ILE A 480 40.13 -12.36 17.79
CA ILE A 480 40.56 -13.12 18.96
C ILE A 480 40.39 -14.62 18.74
N LEU A 481 41.41 -15.38 19.11
CA LEU A 481 41.48 -16.83 19.03
C LEU A 481 41.10 -17.43 20.38
N LYS A 482 39.94 -18.10 20.40
CA LYS A 482 39.38 -18.70 21.61
C LYS A 482 39.44 -20.21 21.59
N ASP A 483 39.92 -20.80 22.67
CA ASP A 483 40.05 -22.27 22.75
C ASP A 483 38.68 -22.94 22.70
N LEU A 484 38.50 -23.80 21.71
CA LEU A 484 37.41 -24.77 21.68
C LEU A 484 38.02 -26.10 22.15
N LYS A 485 37.98 -26.36 23.47
CA LYS A 485 38.58 -27.56 24.09
C LYS A 485 38.05 -28.84 23.43
N ASN A 486 38.84 -29.42 22.52
CA ASN A 486 38.69 -30.78 22.03
C ASN A 486 40.10 -31.36 21.85
N SER A 487 40.42 -32.45 22.56
CA SER A 487 41.72 -33.12 22.49
C SER A 487 42.00 -33.79 21.14
N ASP A 488 40.94 -34.10 20.38
CA ASP A 488 41.02 -35.00 19.22
C ASP A 488 40.72 -34.29 17.88
N GLY A 489 40.52 -32.96 17.91
CA GLY A 489 40.38 -32.14 16.70
C GLY A 489 39.15 -32.41 15.81
N ASN A 490 38.23 -33.29 16.20
CA ASN A 490 37.00 -33.59 15.45
C ASN A 490 35.75 -33.23 16.25
N PHE A 491 34.94 -32.31 15.72
CA PHE A 491 33.61 -31.99 16.27
C PHE A 491 32.58 -33.01 15.77
N SER A 492 31.61 -33.37 16.63
CA SER A 492 30.46 -34.20 16.24
C SER A 492 29.56 -33.45 15.25
N GLU A 493 28.81 -34.16 14.39
CA GLU A 493 27.90 -33.54 13.41
C GLU A 493 26.92 -32.53 14.04
N LYS A 494 26.51 -32.74 15.30
CA LYS A 494 25.70 -31.78 16.06
C LYS A 494 26.47 -30.50 16.39
N GLN A 495 27.69 -30.62 16.92
CA GLN A 495 28.57 -29.47 17.18
C GLN A 495 28.92 -28.73 15.87
N LYS A 496 29.06 -29.48 14.77
CA LYS A 496 29.29 -28.90 13.45
C LYS A 496 28.14 -28.02 12.99
N MET A 497 26.92 -28.52 13.17
CA MET A 497 25.69 -27.80 12.86
C MET A 497 25.55 -26.54 13.72
N GLU A 498 25.92 -26.61 15.00
CA GLU A 498 25.90 -25.46 15.92
C GLU A 498 26.90 -24.37 15.51
N LEU A 499 28.16 -24.73 15.20
CA LEU A 499 29.16 -23.77 14.71
C LEU A 499 28.76 -23.12 13.36
N ASN A 500 28.16 -23.90 12.45
CA ASN A 500 27.64 -23.38 11.19
C ASN A 500 26.48 -22.38 11.39
N LYS A 501 25.66 -22.54 12.44
CA LYS A 501 24.64 -21.54 12.79
C LYS A 501 25.30 -20.21 13.19
N LEU A 502 26.42 -20.25 13.93
CA LEU A 502 27.13 -19.05 14.38
C LEU A 502 27.71 -18.22 13.23
N LEU A 503 28.19 -18.85 12.15
CA LEU A 503 28.68 -18.14 10.97
C LEU A 503 27.63 -17.22 10.32
N GLN A 504 26.35 -17.61 10.41
CA GLN A 504 25.23 -16.87 9.82
C GLN A 504 24.77 -15.70 10.69
N VAL A 505 25.19 -15.64 11.96
CA VAL A 505 24.81 -14.56 12.86
C VAL A 505 25.61 -13.31 12.49
N ASP A 506 24.89 -12.25 12.13
CA ASP A 506 25.45 -10.92 11.89
C ASP A 506 24.48 -9.89 12.48
N TYR A 507 24.79 -9.43 13.69
CA TYR A 507 23.92 -8.51 14.44
C TYR A 507 24.77 -7.58 15.30
N TYR A 508 24.35 -6.32 15.42
CA TYR A 508 25.18 -5.26 16.00
C TYR A 508 25.59 -5.52 17.45
N ASN A 509 24.69 -6.07 18.28
CA ASN A 509 24.94 -6.39 19.69
C ASN A 509 25.42 -7.84 19.92
N LEU A 510 25.86 -8.56 18.87
CA LEU A 510 26.46 -9.90 18.97
C LEU A 510 27.84 -9.90 18.29
N THR A 511 28.81 -10.62 18.85
CA THR A 511 30.13 -10.72 18.23
C THR A 511 30.09 -11.60 16.98
N LYS A 512 30.74 -11.18 15.89
CA LYS A 512 30.83 -12.00 14.68
C LYS A 512 31.75 -13.21 14.90
N PHE A 513 31.26 -14.39 14.55
CA PHE A 513 32.06 -15.61 14.44
C PHE A 513 32.52 -15.79 13.00
N TYR A 514 33.84 -15.84 12.77
CA TYR A 514 34.42 -15.94 11.43
C TYR A 514 34.69 -17.39 11.01
N GLY A 515 34.94 -18.28 11.97
CA GLY A 515 35.22 -19.68 11.69
C GLY A 515 36.09 -20.31 12.75
N THR A 516 36.68 -21.47 12.42
CA THR A 516 37.64 -22.13 13.29
C THR A 516 39.00 -22.22 12.61
N VAL A 517 40.07 -22.08 13.36
CA VAL A 517 41.43 -22.31 12.88
C VAL A 517 42.04 -23.45 13.69
N LYS A 518 42.76 -24.35 13.02
CA LYS A 518 43.51 -25.40 13.69
C LYS A 518 44.98 -25.01 13.70
N ILE A 519 45.50 -24.70 14.88
CA ILE A 519 46.94 -24.41 15.07
C ILE A 519 47.49 -25.58 15.88
N ASP A 520 48.45 -26.29 15.29
CA ASP A 520 49.01 -27.54 15.82
C ASP A 520 47.94 -28.61 16.14
N THR A 521 47.76 -28.92 17.43
CA THR A 521 46.82 -29.91 17.95
C THR A 521 45.54 -29.27 18.52
N MET A 522 45.45 -27.95 18.56
CA MET A 522 44.35 -27.22 19.16
C MET A 522 43.47 -26.54 18.10
N ILE A 523 42.17 -26.46 18.39
CA ILE A 523 41.22 -25.72 17.55
C ILE A 523 40.79 -24.46 18.28
N PHE A 524 40.92 -23.34 17.59
CA PHE A 524 40.49 -22.05 18.05
C PHE A 524 39.27 -21.57 17.25
N GLY A 525 38.31 -20.97 17.94
CA GLY A 525 37.28 -20.15 17.31
C GLY A 525 37.85 -18.77 17.01
N VAL A 526 37.67 -18.29 15.78
CA VAL A 526 38.06 -16.95 15.33
C VAL A 526 36.85 -16.04 15.51
N ILE A 527 36.94 -15.11 16.45
CA ILE A 527 35.85 -14.22 16.86
C ILE A 527 36.28 -12.77 16.70
N GLU A 528 35.34 -11.87 16.45
CA GLU A 528 35.53 -10.43 16.51
C GLU A 528 36.18 -9.98 17.83
N TYR A 529 37.25 -9.18 17.73
CA TYR A 529 37.89 -8.57 18.89
C TYR A 529 37.20 -7.26 19.26
N CYS A 530 36.97 -7.07 20.56
CA CYS A 530 36.40 -5.85 21.12
C CYS A 530 37.45 -5.20 22.03
N GLU A 531 37.84 -3.95 21.69
CA GLU A 531 39.07 -3.33 22.17
C GLU A 531 39.05 -2.97 23.65
N ARG A 532 37.86 -2.80 24.24
CA ARG A 532 37.71 -2.41 25.65
C ARG A 532 37.54 -3.60 26.59
N GLY A 533 37.68 -4.82 26.08
CA GLY A 533 37.61 -6.04 26.87
C GLY A 533 36.19 -6.39 27.31
N SER A 534 36.08 -7.11 28.43
CA SER A 534 34.78 -7.53 28.95
C SER A 534 34.11 -6.41 29.75
N LEU A 535 32.78 -6.43 29.83
CA LEU A 535 32.01 -5.50 30.65
C LEU A 535 32.46 -5.57 32.12
N ARG A 536 32.85 -6.76 32.60
CA ARG A 536 33.40 -6.91 33.95
C ARG A 536 34.69 -6.10 34.16
N ASP A 537 35.54 -6.02 33.15
CA ASP A 537 36.78 -5.22 33.20
C ASP A 537 36.45 -3.72 33.19
N VAL A 538 35.48 -3.30 32.37
CA VAL A 538 34.99 -1.91 32.29
C VAL A 538 34.33 -1.46 33.60
N LEU A 539 33.63 -2.36 34.31
CA LEU A 539 32.97 -2.06 35.58
C LEU A 539 33.93 -2.01 36.77
N ASN A 540 35.12 -2.61 36.68
CA ASN A 540 36.14 -2.57 37.73
C ASN A 540 36.95 -1.28 37.61
N ASP A 541 36.93 -0.43 38.63
CA ASP A 541 37.49 0.95 38.68
C ASP A 541 39.01 1.10 38.44
N LYS A 542 39.72 0.09 37.95
CA LYS A 542 41.16 0.18 37.61
C LYS A 542 41.44 1.04 36.38
N ILE A 543 40.41 1.36 35.59
CA ILE A 543 40.48 2.35 34.52
C ILE A 543 40.07 3.69 35.14
N SER A 544 41.04 4.41 35.72
CA SER A 544 40.85 5.76 36.25
C SER A 544 40.42 6.69 35.10
N TYR A 545 39.11 6.85 34.93
CA TYR A 545 38.57 8.01 34.23
C TYR A 545 38.57 9.19 35.21
N PRO A 546 38.96 10.40 34.78
CA PRO A 546 39.23 11.51 35.70
C PRO A 546 38.03 11.97 36.53
N ASP A 547 36.80 11.66 36.10
CA ASP A 547 35.59 12.16 36.73
C ASP A 547 34.70 11.05 37.33
N VAL A 548 34.26 11.29 38.57
CA VAL A 548 33.27 10.49 39.33
C VAL A 548 31.94 10.31 38.56
N THR A 549 31.71 11.09 37.50
CA THR A 549 30.52 11.11 36.63
C THR A 549 30.58 10.17 35.40
N PHE A 550 31.67 9.41 35.20
CA PHE A 550 31.89 8.60 33.98
C PHE A 550 30.80 7.54 33.67
N MET A 551 30.11 7.00 34.67
CA MET A 551 28.98 6.07 34.48
C MET A 551 27.71 6.63 35.12
N ASP A 552 27.15 7.65 34.47
CA ASP A 552 25.82 8.15 34.78
C ASP A 552 24.73 7.08 34.53
N TRP A 553 23.51 7.37 35.00
CA TRP A 553 22.38 6.45 34.86
C TRP A 553 22.01 6.18 33.40
N GLU A 554 22.21 7.16 32.53
CA GLU A 554 21.95 7.02 31.10
C GLU A 554 22.91 6.02 30.46
N PHE A 555 24.20 6.12 30.76
CA PHE A 555 25.19 5.15 30.31
C PHE A 555 24.87 3.74 30.83
N LYS A 556 24.57 3.59 32.12
CA LYS A 556 24.18 2.31 32.72
C LYS A 556 22.97 1.68 32.02
N ILE A 557 21.91 2.46 31.81
CA ILE A 557 20.68 1.98 31.13
C ILE A 557 20.97 1.62 29.69
N SER A 558 21.83 2.38 29.00
CA SER A 558 22.18 2.09 27.62
C SER A 558 22.98 0.79 27.47
N VAL A 559 23.89 0.48 28.40
CA VAL A 559 24.60 -0.80 28.48
C VAL A 559 23.61 -1.95 28.74
N MET A 560 22.69 -1.76 29.69
CA MET A 560 21.63 -2.73 29.99
C MET A 560 20.72 -2.98 28.78
N TYR A 561 20.42 -1.94 28.00
CA TYR A 561 19.61 -1.99 26.79
C TYR A 561 20.32 -2.74 25.66
N ASP A 562 21.60 -2.47 25.40
CA ASP A 562 22.41 -3.15 24.38
C ASP A 562 22.43 -4.67 24.60
N ILE A 563 22.59 -5.11 25.87
CA ILE A 563 22.53 -6.53 26.24
C ILE A 563 21.11 -7.09 26.02
N ALA A 564 20.07 -6.38 26.46
CA ALA A 564 18.69 -6.84 26.31
C ALA A 564 18.31 -7.02 24.83
N LYS A 565 18.71 -6.07 23.97
CA LYS A 565 18.48 -6.10 22.52
C LYS A 565 19.23 -7.25 21.84
N GLY A 566 20.50 -7.48 22.20
CA GLY A 566 21.28 -8.62 21.71
C GLY A 566 20.64 -9.97 22.08
N MET A 567 20.15 -10.11 23.32
CA MET A 567 19.48 -11.31 23.80
C MET A 567 18.09 -11.51 23.19
N SER A 568 17.32 -10.44 22.99
CA SER A 568 16.03 -10.43 22.28
C SER A 568 16.18 -11.01 20.87
N TYR A 569 17.20 -10.54 20.12
CA TYR A 569 17.53 -11.10 18.82
C TYR A 569 17.95 -12.58 18.92
N LEU A 570 18.84 -12.92 19.86
CA LEU A 570 19.33 -14.30 20.02
C LEU A 570 18.20 -15.29 20.33
N HIS A 571 17.25 -14.94 21.19
CA HIS A 571 16.08 -15.77 21.53
C HIS A 571 15.10 -15.95 20.37
N SER A 572 15.04 -14.97 19.44
CA SER A 572 14.28 -15.09 18.19
C SER A 572 14.99 -15.85 17.07
N SER A 573 16.30 -16.10 17.23
CA SER A 573 17.16 -16.76 16.25
C SER A 573 17.20 -18.29 16.42
N LYS A 574 17.75 -19.00 15.44
CA LYS A 574 17.86 -20.49 15.42
C LYS A 574 18.76 -21.09 16.52
N THR A 575 19.47 -20.27 17.28
CA THR A 575 20.27 -20.68 18.45
C THR A 575 19.43 -20.71 19.73
N GLU A 576 18.31 -19.98 19.77
CA GLU A 576 17.22 -19.95 20.77
C GLU A 576 17.61 -19.66 22.24
N VAL A 577 18.79 -20.04 22.73
CA VAL A 577 19.23 -19.90 24.12
C VAL A 577 20.73 -19.59 24.17
N HIS A 578 21.15 -18.65 25.04
CA HIS A 578 22.57 -18.43 25.29
C HIS A 578 23.13 -19.48 26.26
N GLY A 579 22.48 -19.69 27.41
CA GLY A 579 22.79 -20.71 28.41
C GLY A 579 24.00 -20.40 29.31
N ARG A 580 24.74 -19.33 29.02
CA ARG A 580 25.98 -18.95 29.73
C ARG A 580 26.21 -17.44 29.76
N LEU A 581 25.14 -16.66 29.78
CA LEU A 581 25.22 -15.21 29.82
C LEU A 581 25.90 -14.75 31.13
N LYS A 582 26.96 -13.94 31.03
CA LYS A 582 27.75 -13.41 32.16
C LYS A 582 28.32 -12.05 31.79
N SER A 583 28.66 -11.21 32.76
CA SER A 583 29.32 -9.92 32.48
C SER A 583 30.69 -10.07 31.81
N THR A 584 31.37 -11.23 31.97
CA THR A 584 32.60 -11.56 31.23
C THR A 584 32.38 -11.93 29.76
N ASN A 585 31.15 -12.33 29.41
CA ASN A 585 30.73 -12.72 28.06
C ASN A 585 30.00 -11.57 27.34
N CYS A 586 29.87 -10.42 27.99
CA CYS A 586 29.51 -9.16 27.37
C CYS A 586 30.83 -8.41 27.12
N VAL A 587 31.16 -8.13 25.87
CA VAL A 587 32.38 -7.42 25.48
C VAL A 587 32.04 -6.05 24.91
N VAL A 588 32.96 -5.10 25.03
CA VAL A 588 32.70 -3.69 24.70
C VAL A 588 33.63 -3.24 23.57
N ASP A 589 33.02 -2.73 22.50
CA ASP A 589 33.77 -2.23 21.34
C ASP A 589 34.35 -0.83 21.57
N ASN A 590 35.14 -0.33 20.61
CA ASN A 590 35.72 1.02 20.66
C ASN A 590 34.69 2.15 20.86
N ARG A 591 33.43 1.97 20.42
CA ARG A 591 32.31 2.92 20.52
C ARG A 591 31.49 2.79 21.81
N MET A 592 31.96 2.01 22.79
CA MET A 592 31.26 1.73 24.05
C MET A 592 29.91 1.00 23.83
N VAL A 593 29.75 0.26 22.74
CA VAL A 593 28.60 -0.61 22.51
C VAL A 593 28.89 -1.99 23.05
N VAL A 594 27.92 -2.57 23.75
CA VAL A 594 28.05 -3.92 24.27
C VAL A 594 27.62 -4.95 23.25
N LYS A 595 28.50 -5.92 23.02
CA LYS A 595 28.27 -7.11 22.20
C LYS A 595 28.33 -8.36 23.05
N ILE A 596 27.45 -9.32 22.77
CA ILE A 596 27.41 -10.60 23.49
C ILE A 596 28.25 -11.62 22.72
N THR A 597 29.08 -12.38 23.43
CA THR A 597 29.93 -13.43 22.89
C THR A 597 29.66 -14.78 23.57
N ASP A 598 30.28 -15.86 23.09
CA ASP A 598 30.12 -17.24 23.60
C ASP A 598 28.71 -17.83 23.54
N PHE A 599 27.83 -17.30 22.70
CA PHE A 599 26.53 -17.89 22.43
C PHE A 599 26.65 -19.13 21.51
N GLY A 600 25.70 -20.07 21.61
CA GLY A 600 25.63 -21.26 20.77
C GLY A 600 26.74 -22.30 20.95
N CYS A 601 27.54 -22.19 22.02
CA CYS A 601 28.63 -23.12 22.35
C CYS A 601 28.29 -24.10 23.49
N ASN A 602 27.00 -24.31 23.79
CA ASN A 602 26.55 -25.09 24.96
C ASN A 602 26.90 -26.58 24.86
N SER A 603 27.01 -27.15 23.65
CA SER A 603 27.46 -28.53 23.45
C SER A 603 28.99 -28.69 23.31
N ILE A 604 29.71 -27.57 23.19
CA ILE A 604 31.16 -27.54 22.93
C ILE A 604 31.93 -27.20 24.21
N LEU A 605 31.38 -26.32 25.04
CA LEU A 605 32.00 -25.91 26.28
C LEU A 605 31.30 -26.58 27.47
N PRO A 606 32.04 -27.05 28.49
CA PRO A 606 31.44 -27.72 29.63
C PRO A 606 30.50 -26.77 30.40
N PRO A 607 29.36 -27.26 30.92
CA PRO A 607 28.51 -26.47 31.79
C PRO A 607 29.30 -26.09 33.04
N ARG A 608 29.24 -24.81 33.43
CA ARG A 608 29.90 -24.28 34.62
C ARG A 608 28.85 -23.65 35.53
N LYS A 609 28.75 -24.18 36.76
CA LYS A 609 27.98 -23.54 37.83
C LYS A 609 28.70 -22.26 38.26
N ASP A 610 28.01 -21.14 38.17
CA ASP A 610 28.53 -19.82 38.51
C ASP A 610 27.42 -18.96 39.10
N LEU A 611 27.77 -17.80 39.67
CA LEU A 611 26.83 -16.95 40.39
C LEU A 611 25.76 -16.31 39.48
N TRP A 612 26.00 -16.27 38.17
CA TRP A 612 25.01 -15.87 37.16
C TRP A 612 24.04 -16.99 36.79
N THR A 613 24.34 -18.25 37.13
CA THR A 613 23.50 -19.40 36.77
C THR A 613 22.20 -19.39 37.57
N ALA A 614 21.07 -19.58 36.87
CA ALA A 614 19.74 -19.60 37.47
C ALA A 614 19.58 -20.75 38.48
N PRO A 615 18.78 -20.59 39.55
CA PRO A 615 18.62 -21.61 40.59
C PRO A 615 18.12 -22.93 40.03
N GLU A 616 17.21 -22.92 39.05
CA GLU A 616 16.72 -24.12 38.40
C GLU A 616 17.80 -24.84 37.58
N HIS A 617 18.75 -24.11 36.99
CA HIS A 617 19.88 -24.64 36.22
C HIS A 617 21.01 -25.17 37.11
N LEU A 618 21.13 -24.63 38.34
CA LEU A 618 22.00 -25.19 39.36
C LEU A 618 21.48 -26.56 39.83
N ARG A 619 20.15 -26.69 40.00
CA ARG A 619 19.47 -27.92 40.43
C ARG A 619 19.40 -28.98 39.34
N HIS A 620 19.02 -28.58 38.12
CA HIS A 620 18.88 -29.44 36.94
C HIS A 620 19.80 -28.87 35.88
N ALA A 621 20.77 -29.64 35.38
CA ALA A 621 21.84 -29.13 34.51
C ALA A 621 21.40 -28.82 33.06
N ASP A 622 20.29 -28.08 32.93
CA ASP A 622 19.66 -27.67 31.68
C ASP A 622 19.88 -26.17 31.43
N VAL A 623 19.57 -25.73 30.21
CA VAL A 623 19.61 -24.31 29.81
C VAL A 623 18.26 -23.89 29.25
N SER A 624 17.85 -22.65 29.51
CA SER A 624 16.56 -22.12 29.08
C SER A 624 16.63 -20.61 28.87
N GLN A 625 15.73 -20.08 28.04
CA GLN A 625 15.59 -18.64 27.83
C GLN A 625 15.34 -17.89 29.14
N LYS A 626 14.52 -18.46 30.04
CA LYS A 626 14.22 -17.86 31.35
C LYS A 626 15.41 -17.86 32.32
N GLY A 627 16.38 -18.76 32.17
CA GLY A 627 17.62 -18.69 32.93
C GLY A 627 18.61 -17.66 32.39
N ASP A 628 18.58 -17.35 31.09
CA ASP A 628 19.32 -16.20 30.54
C ASP A 628 18.78 -14.88 31.14
N VAL A 629 17.47 -14.78 31.37
CA VAL A 629 16.84 -13.62 32.03
C VAL A 629 17.32 -13.47 33.48
N TYR A 630 17.46 -14.56 34.23
CA TYR A 630 18.05 -14.53 35.57
C TYR A 630 19.50 -14.03 35.52
N SER A 631 20.29 -14.56 34.58
CA SER A 631 21.69 -14.16 34.37
C SER A 631 21.79 -12.65 34.09
N TYR A 632 20.87 -12.13 33.27
CA TYR A 632 20.75 -10.70 32.99
C TYR A 632 20.45 -9.87 34.24
N GLY A 633 19.57 -10.34 35.13
CA GLY A 633 19.29 -9.66 36.41
C GLY A 633 20.55 -9.48 37.27
N ILE A 634 21.39 -10.52 37.35
CA ILE A 634 22.67 -10.44 38.08
C ILE A 634 23.63 -9.43 37.43
N ILE A 635 23.73 -9.44 36.09
CA ILE A 635 24.55 -8.46 35.35
C ILE A 635 24.05 -7.02 35.56
N ALA A 636 22.73 -6.82 35.56
CA ALA A 636 22.14 -5.51 35.82
C ALA A 636 22.49 -4.99 37.22
N GLN A 637 22.53 -5.85 38.24
CA GLN A 637 23.01 -5.46 39.58
C GLN A 637 24.48 -5.04 39.56
N GLU A 638 25.33 -5.78 38.84
CA GLU A 638 26.75 -5.41 38.68
C GLU A 638 26.92 -4.03 38.05
N ILE A 639 26.13 -3.72 37.01
CA ILE A 639 26.15 -2.41 36.34
C ILE A 639 25.66 -1.30 37.29
N ILE A 640 24.58 -1.57 38.03
CA ILE A 640 23.98 -0.58 38.94
C ILE A 640 24.94 -0.23 40.08
N LEU A 641 25.47 -1.24 40.77
CA LEU A 641 26.26 -1.06 41.99
C LEU A 641 27.75 -0.88 41.74
N ARG A 642 28.27 -1.28 40.57
CA ARG A 642 29.72 -1.32 40.25
C ARG A 642 30.54 -2.09 41.31
N ARG A 643 29.97 -3.17 41.83
CA ARG A 643 30.61 -4.02 42.86
C ARG A 643 30.95 -5.40 42.29
N GLU A 644 31.42 -6.28 43.15
CA GLU A 644 31.62 -7.69 42.82
C GLU A 644 30.33 -8.37 42.34
N THR A 645 30.49 -9.42 41.55
CA THR A 645 29.38 -10.28 41.10
C THR A 645 28.59 -10.80 42.28
N PHE A 646 27.26 -10.74 42.16
CA PHE A 646 26.34 -11.18 43.22
C PHE A 646 26.72 -10.50 44.55
N TYR A 647 26.71 -9.17 44.56
CA TYR A 647 27.11 -8.40 45.74
C TYR A 647 26.08 -8.58 46.86
N THR A 648 26.57 -8.92 48.06
CA THR A 648 25.79 -8.97 49.29
C THR A 648 26.64 -8.45 50.46
N GLY A 649 26.09 -7.60 51.32
CA GLY A 649 26.78 -7.03 52.47
C GLY A 649 27.14 -8.05 53.56
N HIS A 650 26.45 -9.21 53.59
CA HIS A 650 26.51 -10.17 54.68
C HIS A 650 27.16 -11.52 54.32
N CYS A 651 27.55 -11.73 53.06
CA CYS A 651 28.16 -12.98 52.59
C CYS A 651 29.23 -12.69 51.52
N ARG A 652 30.47 -13.12 51.75
CA ARG A 652 31.60 -12.92 50.82
C ARG A 652 32.06 -14.19 50.11
N ASP A 653 31.81 -15.37 50.67
CA ASP A 653 32.26 -16.62 50.06
C ASP A 653 31.37 -17.03 48.88
N ASN A 654 31.99 -17.19 47.69
CA ASN A 654 31.29 -17.57 46.46
C ASN A 654 30.68 -18.98 46.53
N ARG A 655 31.31 -19.91 47.26
CA ARG A 655 30.79 -21.29 47.39
C ARG A 655 29.53 -21.31 48.26
N GLU A 656 29.55 -20.57 49.35
CA GLU A 656 28.39 -20.35 50.19
C GLU A 656 27.24 -19.66 49.44
N LYS A 657 27.54 -18.60 48.67
CA LYS A 657 26.54 -17.92 47.82
C LYS A 657 25.86 -18.91 46.88
N LEU A 658 26.64 -19.70 46.14
CA LEU A 658 26.13 -20.72 45.21
C LEU A 658 25.23 -21.75 45.91
N TYR A 659 25.68 -22.28 47.04
CA TYR A 659 24.91 -23.27 47.81
C TYR A 659 23.55 -22.72 48.28
N ARG A 660 23.52 -21.46 48.74
CA ARG A 660 22.29 -20.80 49.21
C ARG A 660 21.29 -20.53 48.06
N VAL A 661 21.79 -20.17 46.88
CA VAL A 661 20.95 -20.01 45.68
C VAL A 661 20.38 -21.36 45.23
N GLU A 662 21.23 -22.40 45.17
CA GLU A 662 20.84 -23.74 44.73
C GLU A 662 19.81 -24.38 45.68
N SER A 663 20.03 -24.28 47.00
CA SER A 663 19.24 -25.00 47.99
C SER A 663 17.79 -24.53 48.09
N GLY A 664 17.50 -23.24 47.90
CA GLY A 664 16.12 -22.69 47.93
C GLY A 664 15.35 -22.84 49.25
N LYS A 665 15.93 -23.42 50.31
CA LYS A 665 15.27 -23.83 51.56
C LYS A 665 15.04 -22.71 52.59
N GLY A 666 14.82 -21.47 52.15
CA GLY A 666 14.55 -20.32 53.04
C GLY A 666 13.15 -19.73 52.86
N VAL A 667 12.65 -18.99 53.86
CA VAL A 667 11.36 -18.24 53.77
C VAL A 667 11.38 -17.23 52.62
N LYS A 668 12.57 -16.74 52.26
CA LYS A 668 12.82 -15.88 51.09
C LYS A 668 14.01 -16.44 50.29
N PRO A 669 13.92 -16.49 48.94
CA PRO A 669 15.04 -16.90 48.10
C PRO A 669 16.26 -16.01 48.31
N PHE A 670 17.46 -16.60 48.42
CA PHE A 670 18.70 -15.85 48.55
C PHE A 670 19.00 -15.13 47.23
N ARG A 671 19.13 -13.80 47.29
CA ARG A 671 19.30 -12.91 46.13
C ARG A 671 20.33 -11.82 46.43
N PRO A 672 20.92 -11.21 45.39
CA PRO A 672 21.85 -10.11 45.58
C PRO A 672 21.19 -8.89 46.22
N ASP A 673 21.98 -8.08 46.92
CA ASP A 673 21.48 -6.88 47.60
C ASP A 673 21.12 -5.80 46.58
N LEU A 674 19.85 -5.39 46.58
CA LEU A 674 19.33 -4.27 45.79
C LEU A 674 18.16 -3.63 46.57
N THR A 675 18.47 -2.67 47.44
CA THR A 675 17.50 -2.01 48.33
C THR A 675 16.68 -0.95 47.59
N LEU A 676 15.35 -0.98 47.73
CA LEU A 676 14.44 0.02 47.12
C LEU A 676 14.33 1.30 47.96
N GLU A 677 14.65 1.23 49.26
CA GLU A 677 14.39 2.28 50.25
C GLU A 677 15.30 3.51 50.13
N THR A 678 16.41 3.40 49.39
CA THR A 678 17.42 4.46 49.23
C THR A 678 17.45 5.07 47.81
N VAL A 679 16.42 4.79 47.00
CA VAL A 679 16.43 5.04 45.55
C VAL A 679 15.50 6.20 45.20
N GLY A 680 15.94 7.12 44.34
CA GLY A 680 15.10 8.22 43.85
C GLY A 680 13.91 7.71 43.02
N GLU A 681 12.81 8.48 42.99
CA GLU A 681 11.56 8.11 42.31
C GLU A 681 11.76 7.67 40.85
N ARG A 682 12.75 8.26 40.16
CA ARG A 682 13.06 7.97 38.75
C ARG A 682 13.69 6.60 38.50
N GLN A 683 14.28 5.96 39.52
CA GLN A 683 14.99 4.68 39.36
C GLN A 683 14.21 3.49 39.95
N VAL A 684 13.05 3.71 40.58
CA VAL A 684 12.21 2.65 41.16
C VAL A 684 11.74 1.64 40.10
N GLU A 685 11.34 2.12 38.91
CA GLU A 685 10.89 1.26 37.80
C GLU A 685 12.02 0.31 37.34
N LEU A 686 13.26 0.82 37.28
CA LEU A 686 14.45 0.04 36.92
C LEU A 686 14.78 -1.03 37.97
N TYR A 687 14.78 -0.67 39.26
CA TYR A 687 15.06 -1.63 40.34
C TYR A 687 14.00 -2.74 40.40
N THR A 688 12.74 -2.39 40.12
CA THR A 688 11.64 -3.35 40.07
C THR A 688 11.80 -4.31 38.89
N LEU A 689 12.20 -3.80 37.72
CA LEU A 689 12.50 -4.62 36.54
C LEU A 689 13.63 -5.61 36.85
N VAL A 690 14.77 -5.15 37.38
CA VAL A 690 15.90 -6.01 37.74
C VAL A 690 15.50 -7.09 38.75
N LYS A 691 14.66 -6.75 39.73
CA LYS A 691 14.13 -7.73 40.69
C LYS A 691 13.26 -8.79 40.04
N SER A 692 12.41 -8.40 39.09
CA SER A 692 11.55 -9.34 38.36
C SER A 692 12.35 -10.32 37.50
N CYS A 693 13.54 -9.95 37.05
CA CYS A 693 14.39 -10.80 36.21
C CYS A 693 14.96 -12.00 36.99
N TRP A 694 15.13 -11.91 38.31
CA TRP A 694 15.67 -12.99 39.15
C TRP A 694 14.63 -13.65 40.06
N GLU A 695 13.35 -13.59 39.72
CA GLU A 695 12.30 -14.33 40.44
C GLU A 695 12.63 -15.84 40.55
N GLU A 696 12.24 -16.48 41.65
CA GLU A 696 12.50 -17.91 41.87
C GLU A 696 11.75 -18.78 40.85
N ASP A 697 10.53 -18.40 40.54
CA ASP A 697 9.71 -19.03 39.49
C ASP A 697 10.12 -18.50 38.10
N PRO A 698 10.62 -19.35 37.19
CA PRO A 698 11.03 -18.95 35.85
C PRO A 698 9.90 -18.30 35.02
N GLU A 699 8.65 -18.69 35.23
CA GLU A 699 7.50 -18.18 34.46
C GLU A 699 7.13 -16.75 34.82
N LYS A 700 7.44 -16.32 36.05
CA LYS A 700 7.22 -14.93 36.50
C LYS A 700 8.23 -13.95 35.94
N ARG A 701 9.35 -14.44 35.41
CA ARG A 701 10.40 -13.60 34.82
C ARG A 701 9.93 -13.02 33.48
N PRO A 702 10.17 -11.73 33.19
CA PRO A 702 9.83 -11.13 31.90
C PRO A 702 10.63 -11.77 30.76
N ASP A 703 10.17 -11.65 29.51
CA ASP A 703 10.99 -11.97 28.34
C ASP A 703 11.91 -10.79 27.96
N PHE A 704 12.94 -11.04 27.14
CA PHE A 704 13.87 -9.97 26.75
C PHE A 704 13.19 -8.86 25.94
N LYS A 705 12.11 -9.16 25.21
CA LYS A 705 11.32 -8.15 24.48
C LYS A 705 10.61 -7.18 25.43
N LYS A 706 10.07 -7.67 26.54
CA LYS A 706 9.47 -6.85 27.60
C LYS A 706 10.53 -6.06 28.37
N ILE A 707 11.71 -6.66 28.62
CA ILE A 707 12.83 -5.97 29.25
C ILE A 707 13.30 -4.80 28.36
N GLU A 708 13.52 -5.05 27.06
CA GLU A 708 13.93 -4.05 26.07
C GLU A 708 12.95 -2.88 26.02
N SER A 709 11.65 -3.14 25.89
CA SER A 709 10.62 -2.10 25.84
C SER A 709 10.50 -1.30 27.14
N THR A 710 10.65 -1.96 28.30
CA THR A 710 10.63 -1.28 29.60
C THR A 710 11.86 -0.38 29.77
N LEU A 711 13.05 -0.83 29.37
CA LEU A 711 14.27 -0.02 29.41
C LEU A 711 14.20 1.17 28.45
N ALA A 712 13.67 0.98 27.24
CA ALA A 712 13.44 2.07 26.29
C ALA A 712 12.52 3.14 26.89
N LYS A 713 11.44 2.72 27.57
CA LYS A 713 10.51 3.62 28.27
C LYS A 713 11.19 4.37 29.42
N ILE A 714 11.95 3.68 30.26
CA ILE A 714 12.72 4.31 31.36
C ILE A 714 13.71 5.32 30.78
N PHE A 715 14.40 4.97 29.69
CA PHE A 715 15.34 5.86 29.01
C PHE A 715 14.66 7.11 28.44
N SER A 716 13.48 6.96 27.81
CA SER A 716 12.70 8.11 27.32
C SER A 716 12.18 9.02 28.43
N ASN A 717 11.80 8.44 29.59
CA ASN A 717 11.33 9.21 30.74
C ASN A 717 12.46 10.02 31.39
N LEU A 718 13.71 9.58 31.26
CA LEU A 718 14.88 10.35 31.69
C LEU A 718 15.14 11.57 30.79
N HIS A 719 14.80 11.49 29.50
CA HIS A 719 15.12 12.52 28.50
C HIS A 719 13.99 13.53 28.24
N GLY A 720 12.81 13.39 28.83
CA GLY A 720 11.70 14.34 28.68
C GLY A 720 11.21 14.46 27.23
N GLN A 721 10.25 13.62 26.84
CA GLN A 721 9.44 13.68 25.60
C GLN A 721 9.94 14.60 24.45
N THR A 722 11.01 14.21 23.74
CA THR A 722 11.24 14.60 22.34
C THR A 722 11.82 13.43 21.54
N ASN A 723 11.35 13.27 20.30
CA ASN A 723 11.67 12.17 19.37
C ASN A 723 13.07 12.28 18.72
N GLU A 724 14.08 12.82 19.41
CA GLU A 724 15.46 13.02 18.89
C GLU A 724 16.51 12.06 19.52
N SER A 725 16.08 11.20 20.45
CA SER A 725 16.92 10.52 21.45
C SER A 725 18.04 9.59 20.96
N TYR A 726 17.89 8.83 19.86
CA TYR A 726 18.91 7.84 19.46
C TYR A 726 20.15 8.47 18.80
N MET A 727 19.94 9.49 17.96
CA MET A 727 21.03 10.19 17.28
C MET A 727 21.80 11.06 18.26
N ASP A 728 21.12 11.75 19.18
CA ASP A 728 21.76 12.53 20.24
C ASP A 728 22.57 11.66 21.20
N THR A 729 22.12 10.44 21.47
CA THR A 729 22.89 9.46 22.28
C THR A 729 24.17 9.05 21.57
N LEU A 730 24.13 8.78 20.26
CA LEU A 730 25.32 8.47 19.46
C LEU A 730 26.25 9.70 19.33
N ILE A 731 25.68 10.90 19.17
CA ILE A 731 26.43 12.17 19.09
C ILE A 731 27.13 12.44 20.43
N ARG A 732 26.45 12.28 21.57
CA ARG A 732 27.06 12.43 22.89
C ARG A 732 28.15 11.39 23.14
N ARG A 733 27.92 10.12 22.74
CA ARG A 733 28.96 9.06 22.79
C ARG A 733 30.18 9.41 21.91
N LEU A 734 29.97 9.97 20.72
CA LEU A 734 31.03 10.42 19.81
C LEU A 734 31.78 11.66 20.32
N GLN A 735 31.06 12.64 20.88
CA GLN A 735 31.64 13.85 21.49
C GLN A 735 32.50 13.52 22.71
N LEU A 736 32.09 12.56 23.54
CA LEU A 736 32.87 12.06 24.68
C LEU A 736 34.15 11.33 24.24
N TYR A 737 34.11 10.63 23.11
CA TYR A 737 35.30 10.02 22.50
C TYR A 737 36.25 11.09 21.93
N SER A 738 35.71 12.13 21.28
CA SER A 738 36.50 13.26 20.75
C SER A 738 37.23 14.01 21.86
N ARG A 739 36.55 14.38 22.96
CA ARG A 739 37.20 15.08 24.09
C ARG A 739 38.30 14.27 24.75
N ASN A 740 38.11 12.96 24.93
CA ASN A 740 39.15 12.09 25.47
C ASN A 740 40.35 11.96 24.52
N LEU A 741 40.10 11.86 23.21
CA LEU A 741 41.16 11.85 22.22
C LEU A 741 41.92 13.18 22.19
N GLU A 742 41.22 14.31 22.24
CA GLU A 742 41.83 15.65 22.27
C GLU A 742 42.77 15.79 23.46
N HIS A 743 42.33 15.42 24.67
CA HIS A 743 43.18 15.47 25.86
C HIS A 743 44.41 14.55 25.75
N LEU A 744 44.23 13.33 25.24
CA LEU A 744 45.34 12.37 25.05
C LEU A 744 46.31 12.81 23.94
N VAL A 745 45.80 13.44 22.87
CA VAL A 745 46.62 14.00 21.78
C VAL A 745 47.39 15.20 22.28
N GLU A 746 46.77 16.08 23.08
CA GLU A 746 47.41 17.25 23.68
C GLU A 746 48.60 16.84 24.56
N GLU A 747 48.38 15.93 25.51
CA GLU A 747 49.43 15.39 26.39
C GLU A 747 50.59 14.76 25.59
N ARG A 748 50.28 13.97 24.56
CA ARG A 748 51.32 13.34 23.72
C ARG A 748 52.04 14.34 22.82
N THR A 749 51.35 15.39 22.39
CA THR A 749 51.92 16.45 21.56
C THR A 749 52.88 17.30 22.39
N GLU A 750 52.57 17.58 23.65
CA GLU A 750 53.48 18.26 24.57
C GLU A 750 54.77 17.45 24.80
N LEU A 751 54.64 16.16 25.06
CA LEU A 751 55.79 15.26 25.22
C LEU A 751 56.66 15.20 23.95
N TYR A 752 56.04 15.09 22.77
CA TYR A 752 56.77 15.06 21.50
C TYR A 752 57.48 16.40 21.23
N LYS A 753 56.82 17.53 21.53
CA LYS A 753 57.39 18.86 21.37
C LYS A 753 58.60 19.05 22.27
N ALA A 754 58.53 18.61 23.53
CA ALA A 754 59.65 18.68 24.46
C ALA A 754 60.87 17.89 23.95
N GLU A 755 60.67 16.69 23.42
CA GLU A 755 61.77 15.86 22.90
C GLU A 755 62.37 16.44 21.62
N ARG A 756 61.53 16.97 20.71
CA ARG A 756 61.99 17.66 19.50
C ARG A 756 62.80 18.91 19.81
N ASP A 757 62.33 19.75 20.74
CA ASP A 757 63.03 20.99 21.11
C ASP A 757 64.40 20.69 21.75
N ARG A 758 64.55 19.55 22.43
CA ARG A 758 65.83 19.06 22.93
C ARG A 758 66.78 18.65 21.80
N ALA A 759 66.29 17.90 20.81
CA ALA A 759 67.09 17.49 19.64
C ALA A 759 67.53 18.70 18.81
N ASP A 760 66.67 19.70 18.67
CA ASP A 760 66.98 20.93 17.91
C ASP A 760 68.10 21.75 18.54
N ARG A 761 68.09 21.89 19.88
CA ARG A 761 69.19 22.57 20.61
C ARG A 761 70.54 21.89 20.39
N LEU A 762 70.58 20.56 20.40
CA LEU A 762 71.82 19.80 20.16
C LEU A 762 72.35 20.01 18.74
N ASN A 763 71.47 20.02 17.73
CA ASN A 763 71.87 20.25 16.34
C ASN A 763 72.47 21.65 16.13
N PHE A 764 71.91 22.68 16.78
CA PHE A 764 72.45 24.04 16.70
C PHE A 764 73.80 24.23 17.42
N MET A 765 74.20 23.30 18.29
CA MET A 765 75.54 23.30 18.88
C MET A 765 76.61 22.70 17.94
N LEU A 766 76.19 21.86 16.98
CA LEU A 766 77.10 21.15 16.08
C LEU A 766 77.19 21.77 14.70
N LEU A 767 76.12 22.43 14.24
CA LEU A 767 76.01 23.00 12.91
C LEU A 767 75.41 24.42 12.97
N PRO A 768 75.81 25.33 12.06
CA PRO A 768 75.23 26.67 11.96
C PRO A 768 73.72 26.63 11.74
N ARG A 769 73.01 27.61 12.31
CA ARG A 769 71.53 27.69 12.22
C ARG A 769 71.00 27.66 10.78
N PRO A 770 71.59 28.36 9.79
CA PRO A 770 71.13 28.29 8.40
C PRO A 770 71.23 26.88 7.82
N VAL A 771 72.33 26.19 8.10
CA VAL A 771 72.60 24.81 7.62
C VAL A 771 71.64 23.81 8.25
N VAL A 772 71.39 23.87 9.56
CA VAL A 772 70.41 23.01 10.24
C VAL A 772 69.00 23.22 9.70
N LYS A 773 68.64 24.47 9.38
CA LYS A 773 67.34 24.81 8.82
C LYS A 773 67.19 24.25 7.40
N SER A 774 68.17 24.47 6.53
CA SER A 774 68.18 23.89 5.17
C SER A 774 68.18 22.36 5.20
N LEU A 775 68.98 21.72 6.06
CA LEU A 775 68.96 20.26 6.22
C LEU A 775 67.60 19.72 6.66
N LYS A 776 66.87 20.43 7.52
CA LYS A 776 65.52 20.01 7.94
C LYS A 776 64.47 20.23 6.85
N GLU A 777 64.59 21.31 6.08
CA GLU A 777 63.59 21.69 5.08
C GLU A 777 63.79 20.98 3.74
N THR A 778 65.02 20.84 3.26
CA THR A 778 65.34 20.32 1.93
C THR A 778 66.22 19.07 1.96
N GLY A 779 66.80 18.71 3.12
CA GLY A 779 67.72 17.57 3.24
C GLY A 779 69.07 17.77 2.53
N LEU A 780 69.28 18.93 1.89
CA LEU A 780 70.43 19.26 1.07
C LEU A 780 70.92 20.66 1.45
N VAL A 781 72.23 20.80 1.56
CA VAL A 781 72.88 22.10 1.79
C VAL A 781 73.56 22.46 0.48
N GLU A 782 73.12 23.54 -0.15
CA GLU A 782 73.76 24.02 -1.38
C GLU A 782 75.12 24.65 -1.05
N PRO A 783 76.18 24.37 -1.84
CA PRO A 783 77.48 24.95 -1.62
C PRO A 783 77.46 26.45 -1.92
N GLU A 784 77.84 27.26 -0.94
CA GLU A 784 77.95 28.71 -1.07
C GLU A 784 79.34 29.09 -1.60
N LEU A 785 79.39 29.98 -2.60
CA LEU A 785 80.62 30.51 -3.17
C LEU A 785 80.81 31.95 -2.70
N PHE A 786 81.97 32.23 -2.13
CA PHE A 786 82.36 33.56 -1.67
C PHE A 786 83.46 34.10 -2.58
N GLU A 787 83.35 35.36 -3.01
CA GLU A 787 84.35 36.00 -3.89
C GLU A 787 85.71 36.17 -3.17
N GLU A 788 85.71 36.41 -1.86
CA GLU A 788 86.90 36.49 -1.01
C GLU A 788 86.66 35.77 0.32
N VAL A 789 87.64 34.98 0.77
CA VAL A 789 87.58 34.25 2.05
C VAL A 789 88.85 34.52 2.83
N THR A 790 88.70 34.94 4.10
CA THR A 790 89.82 35.07 5.04
C THR A 790 89.83 33.85 5.96
N ILE A 791 90.92 33.07 5.93
CA ILE A 791 91.10 31.92 6.82
C ILE A 791 92.01 32.36 7.97
N TYR A 792 91.49 32.27 9.20
CA TYR A 792 92.24 32.56 10.41
C TYR A 792 92.80 31.27 11.03
N PHE A 793 94.13 31.19 11.14
CA PHE A 793 94.81 30.12 11.85
C PHE A 793 95.26 30.64 13.22
N SER A 794 94.69 30.07 14.29
CA SER A 794 95.15 30.31 15.66
C SER A 794 95.94 29.10 16.16
N ASP A 795 97.14 29.35 16.68
CA ASP A 795 97.91 28.36 17.42
C ASP A 795 98.09 28.83 18.88
N ILE A 796 98.08 27.88 19.81
CA ILE A 796 98.37 28.14 21.22
C ILE A 796 99.88 27.99 21.39
N VAL A 797 100.59 29.13 21.36
CA VAL A 797 102.05 29.16 21.44
C VAL A 797 102.53 28.46 22.72
N GLY A 798 103.35 27.42 22.56
CA GLY A 798 103.89 26.65 23.68
C GLY A 798 102.95 25.61 24.30
N PHE A 799 101.88 25.22 23.60
CA PHE A 799 100.89 24.24 24.08
C PHE A 799 101.51 22.95 24.62
N THR A 800 102.53 22.41 23.94
CA THR A 800 103.23 21.19 24.37
C THR A 800 103.91 21.35 25.73
N THR A 801 104.41 22.55 26.03
CA THR A 801 105.04 22.87 27.31
C THR A 801 103.98 23.03 28.40
N LEU A 802 102.84 23.65 28.10
CA LEU A 802 101.70 23.75 29.02
C LEU A 802 101.16 22.36 29.40
N CYS A 803 100.94 21.49 28.42
CA CYS A 803 100.48 20.12 28.65
C CYS A 803 101.48 19.27 29.45
N LYS A 804 102.77 19.62 29.43
CA LYS A 804 103.81 18.91 30.20
C LYS A 804 103.75 19.20 31.70
N TYR A 805 103.26 20.38 32.10
CA TYR A 805 103.24 20.84 33.49
C TYR A 805 101.84 20.90 34.12
N SER A 806 100.77 20.66 33.34
CA SER A 806 99.37 20.70 33.81
C SER A 806 98.72 19.31 33.87
N THR A 807 97.71 19.14 34.71
CA THR A 807 96.91 17.90 34.74
C THR A 807 95.93 17.81 33.57
N PRO A 808 95.48 16.61 33.17
CA PRO A 808 94.55 16.46 32.05
C PRO A 808 93.26 17.26 32.21
N MET A 809 92.70 17.35 33.42
CA MET A 809 91.45 18.10 33.65
C MET A 809 91.66 19.60 33.54
N GLU A 810 92.78 20.13 34.06
CA GLU A 810 93.12 21.55 33.92
C GLU A 810 93.34 21.95 32.46
N VAL A 811 93.94 21.06 31.65
CA VAL A 811 94.09 21.29 30.20
C VAL A 811 92.73 21.29 29.50
N VAL A 812 91.83 20.34 29.85
CA VAL A 812 90.49 20.28 29.28
C VAL A 812 89.68 21.52 29.65
N ASP A 813 89.69 21.93 30.91
CA ASP A 813 88.96 23.11 31.38
C ASP A 813 89.49 24.40 30.73
N MET A 814 90.82 24.56 30.65
CA MET A 814 91.44 25.68 29.95
C MET A 814 91.02 25.72 28.47
N LEU A 815 91.09 24.59 27.75
CA LEU A 815 90.67 24.52 26.36
C LEU A 815 89.18 24.85 26.21
N ASN A 816 88.34 24.30 27.09
CA ASN A 816 86.90 24.53 27.07
C ASN A 816 86.57 26.01 27.30
N ASP A 817 87.26 26.68 28.23
CA ASP A 817 87.06 28.10 28.52
C ASP A 817 87.60 29.00 27.40
N ILE A 818 88.75 28.67 26.80
CA ILE A 818 89.28 29.38 25.63
C ILE A 818 88.31 29.25 24.45
N TYR A 819 87.87 28.03 24.12
CA TYR A 819 86.97 27.82 22.99
C TYR A 819 85.56 28.36 23.23
N LYS A 820 85.02 28.32 24.46
CA LYS A 820 83.74 28.98 24.79
C LYS A 820 83.81 30.49 24.63
N ASN A 821 84.89 31.13 25.09
CA ASN A 821 85.07 32.57 24.91
C ASN A 821 85.28 32.91 23.43
N PHE A 822 86.01 32.08 22.70
CA PHE A 822 86.19 32.26 21.26
C PHE A 822 84.85 32.13 20.52
N ASP A 823 84.06 31.11 20.81
CA ASP A 823 82.73 30.91 20.21
C ASP A 823 81.77 32.05 20.55
N HIS A 824 81.84 32.60 21.77
CA HIS A 824 81.07 33.78 22.15
C HIS A 824 81.45 35.04 21.34
N ILE A 825 82.73 35.22 21.03
CA ILE A 825 83.20 36.34 20.20
C ILE A 825 82.77 36.12 18.73
N LEU A 826 82.85 34.89 18.23
CA LEU A 826 82.43 34.55 16.86
C LEU A 826 80.94 34.80 16.64
N ASP A 827 80.09 34.43 17.60
CA ASP A 827 78.64 34.67 17.57
C ASP A 827 78.28 36.17 17.46
N HIS A 828 79.15 37.08 17.92
CA HIS A 828 78.94 38.53 17.83
C HIS A 828 79.42 39.16 16.53
N HIS A 829 80.26 38.46 15.76
CA HIS A 829 80.92 38.99 14.56
C HIS A 829 80.53 38.29 13.26
N ASP A 830 79.50 37.43 13.28
CA ASP A 830 79.01 36.67 12.12
C ASP A 830 80.12 35.85 11.41
N VAL A 831 81.08 35.34 12.19
CA VAL A 831 82.22 34.56 11.68
C VAL A 831 81.91 33.06 11.72
N TYR A 832 82.13 32.37 10.60
CA TYR A 832 81.87 30.94 10.46
C TYR A 832 83.00 30.07 11.02
N LYS A 833 82.70 29.21 12.01
CA LYS A 833 83.66 28.21 12.53
C LYS A 833 83.55 26.89 11.75
N VAL A 834 84.60 26.54 11.01
CA VAL A 834 84.73 25.22 10.37
C VAL A 834 85.46 24.27 11.33
N ILE A 835 84.78 23.26 11.87
CA ILE A 835 85.43 22.20 12.65
C ILE A 835 85.88 21.11 11.66
N SER A 836 87.15 21.11 11.28
CA SER A 836 87.75 20.01 10.52
C SER A 836 88.06 18.84 11.47
N SER A 837 87.20 17.84 11.49
CA SER A 837 87.52 16.51 12.04
C SER A 837 87.90 15.52 10.95
N SER A 838 88.67 15.98 9.96
CA SER A 838 89.20 15.14 8.88
C SER A 838 90.71 15.32 8.76
N LEU A 839 91.44 14.67 9.67
CA LEU A 839 92.82 14.25 9.46
C LEU A 839 92.83 13.18 8.36
N PHE A 840 93.16 13.56 7.13
CA PHE A 840 93.62 12.61 6.13
C PHE A 840 95.12 12.40 6.35
N PHE A 841 95.50 11.20 6.81
CA PHE A 841 96.89 10.76 6.72
C PHE A 841 97.19 10.33 5.28
N SER A 842 98.32 10.81 4.76
CA SER A 842 99.02 10.22 3.61
C SER A 842 99.75 8.94 4.04
#